data_AF-A0A7I0HN14-F1
#
_entry.id   AF-A0A7I0HN14-F1
#
_cell.length_a   1.000
_cell.length_b   1.000
_cell.length_c   1.000
_cell.angle_alpha   90.00
_cell.angle_beta   90.00
_cell.angle_gamma   90.00
#
_symmetry.space_group_name_H-M   'P 1'
#
loop_
_entity.id
_entity.type
_entity.pdbx_description
1 polymer ?
#
loop_
_entity_poly.entity_id
_entity_poly.type
_entity_poly.pdbx_seq_one_letter_code
_entity_poly.pdbx_strand_id
1 'polypeptide(L)'
;MNRCLYILLFLFVSCNSNGNSPFYFFPSEISDSPEFHFEYGKKDSQIHTNRSNQLLHYENGVLCVFSIPIQLYNKELGAKFRICWKMDEVSSVRWQNGFELLNLPQNEYSHFQEIGKDWKVSLTDYGKWKVSRDKNPPILEWKQQIWSTGHVSYQTFAIPHPTFIQKSNTVCEVVFRSFALHVTENKTKVIVFEFPCPNIDSILESVLTQNQSWLSNCKVESPIVSESFRHTESNFQRFLEWENPNEYVICPFADSLVRKKENEIIGFQSEEFRNRSRLVLPNGILLLSDDPKYQGIPIPKHFLAELGTEESISFGDSTFNDSQFFFKQGEEFFSNQIKTTSCRDQMNIWKTEQLFCGNPGLPNGMEKDEINATIPGCTENQIKLTEFYPGNHKETGFPLPSFFEFQNKGDVCDVSSLNWIYEGVTYPLSAKEKILLKDDVLVLTREPWIGWNLSETVKPFTIPKVVFQIPSHSIQNRKSKNTIQYEPSPNRIHLLRRGDQNLFSIYIDDIETPHPKSVCQKDLLSFGFQLSPGKHESTIVKQLASQLLEFAVTPFPFLDFGYSELEEGIGSFRTVATKEYFYWKPALTGVLSFGYGSSLCNGEKLYQLPPEFFSNHFNSVEYLDKDTSQIVLSQWTDSILTEKSHGDTRSLHPEPAPIYFSSSLRPSATCPGIWRSPGIGKQRSLEIIKANTEEKYHTNLFLDSLIEVQIGNVRQKQQINILPLSNKTFSLQLANVNLGIPEEQIYSYFSHPELVKSVGFLEKKGPVQIEAIFPNPIQSQNEWIYICNRSTNPEDLSEYSIEDETSIDLIVPYQTRFPNSNPKGIHGNGFITNDSILHPSTCAWIVDPDGKDWYLPIFHSESDRLLTVISTQTIGNGISSGEYLQLKKRVNGETILISAFGHKESANPFRKHVNTGEYLWLKKEKDGINIDHFEIYREEN
;
A
#
# COMPACT_ATOMS: atom_id res chain seq x y z
N MET A 1 -18.29 -100.97 -1.08
CA MET A 1 -16.93 -100.53 -0.71
C MET A 1 -16.21 -100.05 -1.96
N ASN A 2 -16.17 -98.72 -2.21
CA ASN A 2 -15.29 -98.01 -3.16
C ASN A 2 -15.82 -96.58 -3.47
N ARG A 3 -16.21 -95.80 -2.46
CA ARG A 3 -16.49 -94.36 -2.61
C ARG A 3 -15.98 -93.46 -1.47
N CYS A 4 -15.45 -94.02 -0.37
CA CYS A 4 -14.89 -93.22 0.73
C CYS A 4 -13.37 -92.96 0.63
N LEU A 5 -12.64 -93.62 -0.28
CA LEU A 5 -11.18 -93.49 -0.32
C LEU A 5 -10.66 -92.33 -1.20
N TYR A 6 -11.49 -91.74 -2.05
CA TYR A 6 -11.08 -90.64 -2.94
C TYR A 6 -11.26 -89.23 -2.34
N ILE A 7 -12.03 -89.09 -1.25
CA ILE A 7 -12.24 -87.79 -0.57
C ILE A 7 -11.15 -87.51 0.47
N LEU A 8 -10.50 -88.55 1.01
CA LEU A 8 -9.43 -88.41 2.00
C LEU A 8 -8.04 -88.09 1.40
N LEU A 9 -7.85 -88.23 0.08
CA LEU A 9 -6.57 -87.91 -0.57
C LEU A 9 -6.49 -86.49 -1.17
N PHE A 10 -7.62 -85.77 -1.27
CA PHE A 10 -7.67 -84.40 -1.78
C PHE A 10 -7.58 -83.32 -0.68
N LEU A 11 -7.59 -83.69 0.60
CA LEU A 11 -7.49 -82.75 1.73
C LEU A 11 -6.05 -82.53 2.25
N PHE A 12 -5.05 -83.25 1.74
CA PHE A 12 -3.67 -83.12 2.21
C PHE A 12 -2.70 -82.42 1.25
N VAL A 13 -3.16 -81.92 0.08
CA VAL A 13 -2.30 -81.19 -0.86
C VAL A 13 -3.04 -79.99 -1.48
N SER A 14 -3.35 -78.96 -0.68
CA SER A 14 -3.47 -77.58 -1.16
C SER A 14 -3.68 -76.61 0.01
N CYS A 15 -2.60 -75.99 0.47
CA CYS A 15 -2.46 -74.59 0.93
C CYS A 15 -1.24 -74.49 1.83
N ASN A 16 -0.08 -74.45 1.19
CA ASN A 16 1.06 -73.73 1.75
C ASN A 16 0.84 -72.27 1.35
N SER A 17 0.12 -71.52 2.19
CA SER A 17 0.00 -70.07 2.12
C SER A 17 0.28 -69.52 3.50
N ASN A 18 1.30 -68.68 3.59
CA ASN A 18 1.85 -68.06 4.79
C ASN A 18 0.80 -67.81 5.89
N GLY A 19 1.10 -68.33 7.08
CA GLY A 19 0.21 -68.34 8.24
C GLY A 19 -0.24 -66.95 8.68
N ASN A 20 -1.41 -66.54 8.20
CA ASN A 20 -2.28 -65.55 8.81
C ASN A 20 -3.70 -66.10 8.79
N SER A 21 -4.14 -66.61 9.94
CA SER A 21 -5.55 -66.89 10.25
C SER A 21 -6.29 -65.55 10.38
N PRO A 22 -7.49 -65.36 9.80
CA PRO A 22 -8.30 -64.15 9.96
C PRO A 22 -9.02 -64.08 11.31
N PHE A 23 -8.79 -65.05 12.21
CA PHE A 23 -9.36 -65.09 13.55
C PHE A 23 -8.25 -64.86 14.57
N TYR A 24 -8.26 -63.67 15.19
CA TYR A 24 -7.55 -63.43 16.44
C TYR A 24 -8.25 -64.23 17.54
N PHE A 25 -7.64 -65.33 17.97
CA PHE A 25 -7.97 -65.93 19.25
C PHE A 25 -7.45 -64.99 20.34
N PHE A 26 -8.35 -64.44 21.16
CA PHE A 26 -7.98 -63.83 22.44
C PHE A 26 -7.28 -64.91 23.29
N PRO A 27 -6.08 -64.66 23.85
CA PRO A 27 -5.47 -65.58 24.79
C PRO A 27 -6.33 -65.64 26.05
N SER A 28 -6.69 -66.85 26.49
CA SER A 28 -7.32 -67.19 27.79
C SER A 28 -8.55 -66.38 28.22
N GLU A 29 -9.72 -67.03 28.27
CA GLU A 29 -10.99 -66.60 28.89
C GLU A 29 -10.95 -65.28 29.69
N ILE A 30 -11.12 -64.13 29.02
CA ILE A 30 -11.32 -62.82 29.68
C ILE A 30 -12.37 -63.01 30.78
N SER A 31 -12.04 -62.62 32.00
CA SER A 31 -12.87 -62.90 33.17
C SER A 31 -14.00 -61.86 33.33
N ASP A 32 -14.87 -62.07 34.33
CA ASP A 32 -15.86 -61.08 34.75
C ASP A 32 -15.24 -59.89 35.54
N SER A 33 -13.96 -60.00 35.91
CA SER A 33 -13.19 -58.96 36.60
C SER A 33 -12.34 -58.16 35.59
N PRO A 34 -12.15 -56.83 35.76
CA PRO A 34 -11.41 -56.00 34.80
C PRO A 34 -9.94 -56.37 34.69
N GLU A 35 -9.50 -56.65 33.46
CA GLU A 35 -8.10 -56.91 33.13
C GLU A 35 -7.47 -55.67 32.50
N PHE A 36 -6.35 -55.21 33.07
CA PHE A 36 -5.62 -54.03 32.61
C PHE A 36 -4.48 -54.46 31.66
N HIS A 37 -4.59 -54.05 30.40
CA HIS A 37 -3.59 -54.32 29.37
C HIS A 37 -2.81 -53.04 29.07
N PHE A 38 -1.53 -53.03 29.44
CA PHE A 38 -0.60 -51.92 29.16
C PHE A 38 0.27 -52.23 27.94
N GLU A 39 0.40 -51.25 27.06
CA GLU A 39 1.26 -51.32 25.87
C GLU A 39 2.23 -50.14 25.85
N TYR A 40 3.49 -50.43 25.51
CA TYR A 40 4.56 -49.44 25.42
C TYR A 40 5.61 -49.88 24.41
N GLY A 41 5.84 -49.08 23.36
CA GLY A 41 6.85 -49.35 22.33
C GLY A 41 6.50 -50.43 21.31
N LYS A 42 5.24 -50.91 21.26
CA LYS A 42 4.76 -51.90 20.28
C LYS A 42 3.58 -51.34 19.48
N LYS A 43 3.53 -51.66 18.18
CA LYS A 43 2.42 -51.32 17.26
C LYS A 43 1.51 -52.53 16.97
N ASP A 44 1.62 -53.62 17.74
CA ASP A 44 1.24 -54.98 17.31
C ASP A 44 -0.26 -55.29 17.28
N SER A 45 -1.15 -54.42 17.75
CA SER A 45 -2.60 -54.67 17.69
C SER A 45 -3.37 -53.52 17.04
N GLN A 46 -3.56 -53.59 15.73
CA GLN A 46 -4.54 -52.74 15.04
C GLN A 46 -5.95 -53.22 15.40
N ILE A 47 -6.70 -52.34 16.06
CA ILE A 47 -8.09 -52.60 16.40
C ILE A 47 -8.95 -52.04 15.28
N HIS A 48 -9.58 -52.93 14.52
CA HIS A 48 -10.49 -52.55 13.43
C HIS A 48 -11.89 -52.34 13.97
N THR A 49 -12.40 -51.11 13.87
CA THR A 49 -13.76 -50.75 14.29
C THR A 49 -14.31 -49.65 13.39
N ASN A 50 -15.62 -49.69 13.15
CA ASN A 50 -16.34 -48.63 12.44
C ASN A 50 -16.58 -47.38 13.32
N ARG A 51 -16.24 -47.44 14.62
CA ARG A 51 -16.38 -46.35 15.60
C ARG A 51 -15.02 -45.93 16.18
N SER A 52 -14.05 -45.68 15.32
CA SER A 52 -12.65 -45.41 15.70
C SER A 52 -12.47 -44.16 16.60
N ASN A 53 -13.41 -43.22 16.60
CA ASN A 53 -13.36 -42.00 17.43
C ASN A 53 -13.83 -42.19 18.89
N GLN A 54 -14.25 -43.39 19.29
CA GLN A 54 -14.76 -43.66 20.64
C GLN A 54 -13.67 -44.18 21.60
N LEU A 55 -13.90 -44.01 22.91
CA LEU A 55 -13.08 -44.57 23.99
C LEU A 55 -13.51 -45.99 24.39
N LEU A 56 -14.67 -46.47 23.94
CA LEU A 56 -15.21 -47.78 24.30
C LEU A 56 -15.42 -48.61 23.04
N HIS A 57 -15.12 -49.89 23.12
CA HIS A 57 -15.43 -50.89 22.10
C HIS A 57 -16.11 -52.08 22.75
N TYR A 58 -17.25 -52.49 22.22
CA TYR A 58 -17.96 -53.68 22.65
C TYR A 58 -18.03 -54.68 21.51
N GLU A 59 -17.53 -55.89 21.73
CA GLU A 59 -17.54 -56.94 20.72
C GLU A 59 -17.56 -58.32 21.40
N ASN A 60 -18.38 -59.24 20.88
CA ASN A 60 -18.44 -60.64 21.33
C ASN A 60 -18.59 -60.84 22.85
N GLY A 61 -19.36 -59.98 23.54
CA GLY A 61 -19.59 -60.09 24.98
C GLY A 61 -18.51 -59.48 25.87
N VAL A 62 -17.55 -58.76 25.30
CA VAL A 62 -16.45 -58.10 26.02
C VAL A 62 -16.54 -56.59 25.80
N LEU A 63 -16.50 -55.81 26.87
CA LEU A 63 -16.34 -54.36 26.82
C LEU A 63 -14.87 -54.02 27.09
N CYS A 64 -14.28 -53.20 26.22
CA CYS A 64 -12.95 -52.62 26.43
C CYS A 64 -13.05 -51.09 26.50
N VAL A 65 -12.40 -50.50 27.50
CA VAL A 65 -12.24 -49.05 27.66
C VAL A 65 -10.79 -48.68 27.37
N PHE A 66 -10.58 -47.78 26.40
CA PHE A 66 -9.27 -47.35 25.92
C PHE A 66 -8.83 -46.06 26.58
N SER A 67 -7.51 -45.90 26.75
CA SER A 67 -6.93 -44.69 27.34
C SER A 67 -7.14 -43.44 26.48
N ILE A 68 -7.19 -43.58 25.16
CA ILE A 68 -7.42 -42.52 24.17
C ILE A 68 -8.31 -43.07 23.05
N PRO A 69 -8.94 -42.22 22.21
CA PRO A 69 -9.80 -42.69 21.12
C PRO A 69 -9.10 -43.77 20.28
N ILE A 70 -9.84 -44.81 19.87
CA ILE A 70 -9.25 -46.02 19.24
C ILE A 70 -8.38 -45.69 18.01
N GLN A 71 -8.76 -44.69 17.21
CA GLN A 71 -7.98 -44.20 16.08
C GLN A 71 -6.57 -43.73 16.51
N LEU A 72 -6.49 -42.98 17.61
CA LEU A 72 -5.24 -42.52 18.20
C LEU A 72 -4.52 -43.66 18.92
N TYR A 73 -5.25 -44.52 19.64
CA TYR A 73 -4.68 -45.69 20.31
C TYR A 73 -3.91 -46.60 19.35
N ASN A 74 -4.42 -46.81 18.14
CA ASN A 74 -3.75 -47.59 17.10
C ASN A 74 -2.46 -46.91 16.59
N LYS A 75 -2.37 -45.57 16.65
CA LYS A 75 -1.22 -44.78 16.20
C LYS A 75 -0.20 -44.47 17.31
N GLU A 76 -0.62 -44.55 18.58
CA GLU A 76 0.20 -44.27 19.75
C GLU A 76 1.29 -45.34 19.94
N LEU A 77 2.55 -44.89 19.97
CA LEU A 77 3.72 -45.75 20.18
C LEU A 77 4.16 -45.79 21.65
N GLY A 78 3.89 -44.71 22.38
CA GLY A 78 4.21 -44.54 23.78
C GLY A 78 3.20 -45.24 24.69
N ALA A 79 3.00 -44.64 25.87
CA ALA A 79 2.18 -45.20 26.93
C ALA A 79 0.69 -45.19 26.57
N LYS A 80 0.11 -46.38 26.41
CA LYS A 80 -1.33 -46.57 26.23
C LYS A 80 -1.82 -47.81 26.96
N PHE A 81 -3.10 -47.83 27.30
CA PHE A 81 -3.69 -48.99 27.95
C PHE A 81 -5.15 -49.18 27.55
N ARG A 82 -5.64 -50.39 27.77
CA ARG A 82 -7.07 -50.72 27.70
C ARG A 82 -7.46 -51.59 28.88
N ILE A 83 -8.71 -51.46 29.32
CA ILE A 83 -9.28 -52.28 30.39
C ILE A 83 -10.42 -53.08 29.79
N CYS A 84 -10.35 -54.41 29.86
CA CYS A 84 -11.32 -55.30 29.21
C CYS A 84 -11.92 -56.29 30.21
N TRP A 85 -13.22 -56.57 30.10
CA TRP A 85 -13.91 -57.61 30.87
C TRP A 85 -15.21 -58.04 30.20
N LYS A 86 -15.75 -59.17 30.65
CA LYS A 86 -17.06 -59.66 30.20
C LYS A 86 -18.19 -58.74 30.63
N MET A 87 -19.06 -58.39 29.69
CA MET A 87 -20.23 -57.55 29.94
C MET A 87 -21.39 -57.89 28.99
N ASP A 88 -22.61 -57.82 29.50
CA ASP A 88 -23.81 -57.92 28.67
C ASP A 88 -24.03 -56.65 27.83
N GLU A 89 -24.74 -56.80 26.71
CA GLU A 89 -24.96 -55.70 25.76
C GLU A 89 -25.68 -54.50 26.41
N VAL A 90 -26.67 -54.74 27.29
CA VAL A 90 -27.45 -53.67 27.94
C VAL A 90 -26.57 -52.83 28.86
N SER A 91 -25.70 -53.48 29.65
CA SER A 91 -24.71 -52.79 30.48
C SER A 91 -23.67 -52.06 29.63
N SER A 92 -23.26 -52.61 28.48
CA SER A 92 -22.31 -51.94 27.58
C SER A 92 -22.86 -50.62 27.02
N VAL A 93 -24.16 -50.58 26.67
CA VAL A 93 -24.84 -49.35 26.21
C VAL A 93 -24.92 -48.32 27.34
N ARG A 94 -25.19 -48.73 28.59
CA ARG A 94 -25.16 -47.82 29.74
C ARG A 94 -23.77 -47.21 29.96
N TRP A 95 -22.71 -48.00 29.79
CA TRP A 95 -21.33 -47.51 29.85
C TRP A 95 -21.01 -46.51 28.74
N GLN A 96 -21.44 -46.80 27.50
CA GLN A 96 -21.30 -45.86 26.38
C GLN A 96 -21.99 -44.52 26.69
N ASN A 97 -23.26 -44.56 27.10
CA ASN A 97 -24.02 -43.37 27.50
C ASN A 97 -23.36 -42.62 28.68
N GLY A 98 -22.82 -43.36 29.65
CA GLY A 98 -22.10 -42.79 30.80
C GLY A 98 -20.86 -42.02 30.39
N PHE A 99 -20.06 -42.55 29.46
CA PHE A 99 -18.87 -41.88 28.93
C PHE A 99 -19.21 -40.69 28.01
N GLU A 100 -20.35 -40.69 27.34
CA GLU A 100 -20.84 -39.53 26.61
C GLU A 100 -21.09 -38.33 27.54
N LEU A 101 -21.46 -38.57 28.80
CA LEU A 101 -21.66 -37.51 29.81
C LEU A 101 -20.40 -36.68 30.08
N LEU A 102 -19.20 -37.20 29.81
CA LEU A 102 -17.94 -36.42 29.89
C LEU A 102 -17.98 -35.19 29.00
N ASN A 103 -18.69 -35.26 27.87
CA ASN A 103 -18.67 -34.23 26.84
C ASN A 103 -19.95 -33.37 26.80
N LEU A 104 -20.98 -33.71 27.59
CA LEU A 104 -22.25 -32.98 27.61
C LEU A 104 -22.19 -31.68 28.45
N PRO A 105 -22.75 -30.56 27.95
CA PRO A 105 -22.83 -29.30 28.67
C PRO A 105 -23.66 -29.41 29.96
N GLN A 106 -23.42 -28.48 30.90
CA GLN A 106 -23.79 -28.57 32.33
C GLN A 106 -25.29 -28.56 32.68
N ASN A 107 -26.22 -28.66 31.71
CA ASN A 107 -27.61 -28.26 31.94
C ASN A 107 -28.52 -29.32 32.59
N GLU A 108 -28.05 -30.53 32.89
CA GLU A 108 -28.86 -31.51 33.63
C GLU A 108 -28.03 -32.27 34.68
N TYR A 109 -28.69 -32.68 35.77
CA TYR A 109 -28.16 -33.57 36.81
C TYR A 109 -27.71 -34.88 36.19
N SER A 110 -26.47 -34.91 35.71
CA SER A 110 -25.86 -36.08 35.07
C SER A 110 -25.32 -36.98 36.18
N HIS A 111 -26.01 -38.07 36.46
CA HIS A 111 -25.55 -39.10 37.39
C HIS A 111 -25.18 -40.36 36.60
N PHE A 112 -23.94 -40.81 36.77
CA PHE A 112 -23.48 -42.12 36.31
C PHE A 112 -22.69 -42.76 37.44
N GLN A 113 -23.20 -43.88 37.95
CA GLN A 113 -22.53 -44.70 38.95
C GLN A 113 -22.97 -46.15 38.76
N GLU A 114 -22.00 -47.03 38.55
CA GLU A 114 -22.23 -48.47 38.38
C GLU A 114 -21.20 -49.23 39.25
N ILE A 115 -21.59 -50.41 39.73
CA ILE A 115 -20.76 -51.29 40.56
C ILE A 115 -20.89 -52.70 39.99
N GLY A 116 -19.77 -53.38 39.80
CA GLY A 116 -19.74 -54.78 39.39
C GLY A 116 -18.76 -55.60 40.21
N LYS A 117 -18.32 -56.73 39.66
CA LYS A 117 -17.42 -57.67 40.34
C LYS A 117 -16.01 -57.08 40.43
N ASP A 118 -15.62 -56.69 41.63
CA ASP A 118 -14.31 -56.07 41.95
C ASP A 118 -14.07 -54.70 41.29
N TRP A 119 -15.12 -54.03 40.80
CA TRP A 119 -14.99 -52.74 40.14
C TRP A 119 -16.12 -51.76 40.45
N LYS A 120 -15.80 -50.47 40.39
CA LYS A 120 -16.75 -49.37 40.57
C LYS A 120 -16.43 -48.23 39.63
N VAL A 121 -17.44 -47.65 38.99
CA VAL A 121 -17.29 -46.47 38.15
C VAL A 121 -18.23 -45.36 38.62
N SER A 122 -17.78 -44.11 38.57
CA SER A 122 -18.60 -42.95 38.89
C SER A 122 -18.19 -41.70 38.13
N LEU A 123 -19.16 -40.89 37.75
CA LEU A 123 -18.96 -39.53 37.25
C LEU A 123 -18.90 -38.52 38.40
N THR A 124 -17.90 -37.63 38.38
CA THR A 124 -17.75 -36.53 39.34
C THR A 124 -17.07 -35.32 38.68
N ASP A 125 -16.93 -34.22 39.42
CA ASP A 125 -16.13 -33.07 38.99
C ASP A 125 -14.68 -33.28 39.39
N TYR A 126 -13.75 -32.88 38.52
CA TYR A 126 -12.31 -33.02 38.76
C TYR A 126 -11.87 -32.39 40.08
N GLY A 127 -12.38 -31.21 40.44
CA GLY A 127 -12.05 -30.54 41.70
C GLY A 127 -12.51 -31.33 42.94
N LYS A 128 -13.69 -31.96 42.88
CA LYS A 128 -14.21 -32.81 43.97
C LYS A 128 -13.37 -34.07 44.13
N TRP A 129 -13.06 -34.71 43.01
CA TRP A 129 -12.14 -35.84 42.97
C TRP A 129 -10.77 -35.47 43.54
N LYS A 130 -10.20 -34.34 43.10
CA LYS A 130 -8.89 -33.82 43.51
C LYS A 130 -8.79 -33.66 45.03
N VAL A 131 -9.82 -33.06 45.65
CA VAL A 131 -9.93 -32.90 47.11
C VAL A 131 -10.03 -34.25 47.84
N SER A 132 -10.79 -35.20 47.30
CA SER A 132 -10.87 -36.55 47.88
C SER A 132 -9.53 -37.28 47.82
N ARG A 133 -8.80 -37.09 46.71
CA ARG A 133 -7.47 -37.64 46.47
C ARG A 133 -6.41 -36.97 47.35
N ASP A 134 -6.47 -35.66 47.59
CA ASP A 134 -5.53 -34.97 48.50
C ASP A 134 -5.65 -35.43 49.96
N LYS A 135 -6.84 -35.89 50.37
CA LYS A 135 -7.05 -36.47 51.70
C LYS A 135 -6.41 -37.86 51.86
N ASN A 136 -6.33 -38.62 50.76
CA ASN A 136 -5.79 -39.97 50.73
C ASN A 136 -4.74 -40.05 49.62
N PRO A 137 -3.50 -39.60 49.88
CA PRO A 137 -2.46 -39.55 48.87
C PRO A 137 -2.18 -40.96 48.34
N PRO A 138 -2.03 -41.12 47.02
CA PRO A 138 -1.82 -42.41 46.41
C PRO A 138 -0.41 -42.97 46.67
N ILE A 139 -0.26 -44.29 46.59
CA ILE A 139 1.04 -44.96 46.58
C ILE A 139 1.81 -44.58 45.32
N LEU A 140 1.11 -44.53 44.18
CA LEU A 140 1.66 -44.19 42.87
C LEU A 140 0.63 -43.42 42.05
N GLU A 141 1.06 -42.34 41.38
CA GLU A 141 0.25 -41.55 40.44
C GLU A 141 0.98 -41.43 39.10
N TRP A 142 0.31 -41.84 38.04
CA TRP A 142 0.82 -41.82 36.67
C TRP A 142 0.14 -40.72 35.85
N LYS A 143 0.02 -39.52 36.42
CA LYS A 143 -0.52 -38.33 35.73
C LYS A 143 0.58 -37.47 35.12
N GLN A 144 1.70 -37.34 35.82
CA GLN A 144 2.72 -36.32 35.54
C GLN A 144 3.96 -36.89 34.85
N GLN A 145 3.92 -38.16 34.44
CA GLN A 145 5.02 -38.81 33.70
C GLN A 145 6.38 -38.76 34.43
N ILE A 146 6.42 -38.53 35.74
CA ILE A 146 7.65 -38.54 36.55
C ILE A 146 7.33 -39.31 37.82
N TRP A 147 7.70 -40.58 37.85
CA TRP A 147 7.60 -41.36 39.09
C TRP A 147 8.65 -40.88 40.07
N SER A 148 8.40 -41.00 41.39
CA SER A 148 9.35 -40.61 42.46
C SER A 148 10.72 -41.29 42.36
N THR A 149 10.84 -42.29 41.51
CA THR A 149 12.05 -43.03 41.14
C THR A 149 12.72 -42.54 39.83
N GLY A 150 12.29 -41.41 39.25
CA GLY A 150 12.90 -40.79 38.05
C GLY A 150 12.58 -41.48 36.72
N HIS A 151 11.54 -42.32 36.68
CA HIS A 151 11.10 -43.00 35.47
C HIS A 151 10.13 -42.06 34.70
N VAL A 152 10.22 -41.99 33.37
CA VAL A 152 9.36 -41.12 32.52
C VAL A 152 8.69 -41.94 31.43
N SER A 153 7.36 -42.01 31.40
CA SER A 153 6.65 -42.63 30.25
C SER A 153 6.45 -41.59 29.15
N TYR A 154 6.98 -41.85 27.95
CA TYR A 154 6.81 -40.99 26.79
C TYR A 154 5.51 -41.30 26.04
N GLN A 155 4.95 -40.29 25.38
CA GLN A 155 3.73 -40.38 24.58
C GLN A 155 3.98 -39.74 23.22
N THR A 156 3.31 -40.25 22.20
CA THR A 156 3.31 -39.66 20.86
C THR A 156 2.41 -38.42 20.84
N PHE A 157 1.21 -38.50 21.42
CA PHE A 157 0.28 -37.37 21.43
C PHE A 157 0.33 -36.59 22.75
N ALA A 158 0.31 -35.25 22.67
CA ALA A 158 0.27 -34.38 23.84
C ALA A 158 -1.18 -33.97 24.17
N ILE A 159 -2.04 -34.98 24.32
CA ILE A 159 -3.46 -34.82 24.65
C ILE A 159 -3.70 -35.30 26.10
N PRO A 160 -4.81 -34.91 26.75
CA PRO A 160 -5.12 -35.38 28.09
C PRO A 160 -5.23 -36.90 28.13
N HIS A 161 -4.29 -37.55 28.81
CA HIS A 161 -4.34 -38.98 29.07
C HIS A 161 -5.02 -39.25 30.42
N PRO A 162 -5.73 -40.38 30.57
CA PRO A 162 -6.35 -40.71 31.83
C PRO A 162 -5.30 -40.87 32.93
N THR A 163 -5.63 -40.37 34.12
CA THR A 163 -4.74 -40.48 35.28
C THR A 163 -4.90 -41.85 35.92
N PHE A 164 -3.84 -42.67 35.91
CA PHE A 164 -3.81 -43.94 36.63
C PHE A 164 -3.22 -43.76 38.03
N ILE A 165 -3.85 -44.36 39.04
CA ILE A 165 -3.53 -44.22 40.45
C ILE A 165 -3.56 -45.59 41.14
N GLN A 166 -2.53 -45.86 41.94
CA GLN A 166 -2.54 -46.95 42.91
C GLN A 166 -2.95 -46.40 44.29
N LYS A 167 -4.18 -46.69 44.72
CA LYS A 167 -4.70 -46.22 46.03
C LYS A 167 -4.18 -47.08 47.18
N SER A 168 -4.07 -48.38 46.93
CA SER A 168 -3.54 -49.38 47.86
C SER A 168 -2.80 -50.47 47.07
N ASN A 169 -2.20 -51.45 47.76
CA ASN A 169 -1.56 -52.59 47.09
C ASN A 169 -2.53 -53.45 46.27
N THR A 170 -3.84 -53.31 46.46
CA THR A 170 -4.86 -54.14 45.82
C THR A 170 -5.84 -53.37 44.94
N VAL A 171 -6.02 -52.05 45.16
CA VAL A 171 -7.01 -51.23 44.46
C VAL A 171 -6.35 -50.11 43.67
N CYS A 172 -6.62 -50.11 42.38
CA CYS A 172 -6.17 -49.11 41.42
C CYS A 172 -7.36 -48.34 40.86
N GLU A 173 -7.10 -47.15 40.35
CA GLU A 173 -8.08 -46.18 39.89
C GLU A 173 -7.60 -45.53 38.60
N VAL A 174 -8.47 -45.42 37.60
CA VAL A 174 -8.22 -44.65 36.38
C VAL A 174 -9.25 -43.53 36.28
N VAL A 175 -8.77 -42.32 35.98
CA VAL A 175 -9.58 -41.11 35.89
C VAL A 175 -9.55 -40.57 34.47
N PHE A 176 -10.65 -40.82 33.75
CA PHE A 176 -10.87 -40.31 32.40
C PHE A 176 -11.38 -38.87 32.47
N ARG A 177 -10.84 -38.00 31.63
CA ARG A 177 -11.21 -36.59 31.58
C ARG A 177 -11.97 -36.25 30.31
N SER A 178 -12.80 -35.23 30.42
CA SER A 178 -13.41 -34.57 29.26
C SER A 178 -12.36 -33.83 28.42
N PHE A 179 -12.59 -33.77 27.11
CA PHE A 179 -11.86 -32.90 26.18
C PHE A 179 -12.54 -31.50 26.03
N ALA A 180 -13.45 -31.14 26.95
CA ALA A 180 -14.12 -29.85 26.94
C ALA A 180 -13.21 -28.72 27.44
N LEU A 181 -13.03 -27.67 26.62
CA LEU A 181 -12.22 -26.50 26.97
C LEU A 181 -13.02 -25.32 27.56
N HIS A 182 -14.34 -25.30 27.41
CA HIS A 182 -15.22 -24.20 27.84
C HIS A 182 -15.49 -24.15 29.36
N VAL A 183 -15.09 -25.18 30.10
CA VAL A 183 -15.23 -25.26 31.57
C VAL A 183 -13.90 -25.06 32.28
N THR A 184 -13.94 -24.54 33.51
CA THR A 184 -12.75 -24.43 34.35
C THR A 184 -12.24 -25.82 34.78
N GLU A 185 -10.92 -25.97 34.99
CA GLU A 185 -10.30 -27.27 35.32
C GLU A 185 -11.02 -27.99 36.48
N ASN A 186 -11.37 -27.27 37.55
CA ASN A 186 -12.04 -27.86 38.71
C ASN A 186 -13.48 -28.33 38.44
N LYS A 187 -14.14 -27.77 37.42
CA LYS A 187 -15.50 -28.12 37.01
C LYS A 187 -15.52 -29.10 35.83
N THR A 188 -14.36 -29.49 35.29
CA THR A 188 -14.28 -30.50 34.24
C THR A 188 -14.80 -31.83 34.77
N LYS A 189 -15.75 -32.43 34.05
CA LYS A 189 -16.27 -33.76 34.39
C LYS A 189 -15.19 -34.82 34.21
N VAL A 190 -15.16 -35.78 35.14
CA VAL A 190 -14.28 -36.94 35.11
C VAL A 190 -15.03 -38.20 35.45
N ILE A 191 -14.65 -39.30 34.79
CA ILE A 191 -15.11 -40.64 35.14
C ILE A 191 -13.98 -41.32 35.91
N VAL A 192 -14.31 -41.73 37.13
CA VAL A 192 -13.41 -42.44 38.03
C VAL A 192 -13.76 -43.92 37.97
N PHE A 193 -12.83 -44.76 37.55
CA PHE A 193 -12.99 -46.20 37.44
C PHE A 193 -12.00 -46.92 38.37
N GLU A 194 -12.52 -47.55 39.42
CA GLU A 194 -11.77 -48.35 40.39
C GLU A 194 -11.84 -49.84 40.04
N PHE A 195 -10.70 -50.54 40.09
CA PHE A 195 -10.55 -51.96 39.75
C PHE A 195 -9.31 -52.59 40.44
N PRO A 196 -9.12 -53.91 40.40
CA PRO A 196 -7.96 -54.56 41.03
C PRO A 196 -6.65 -54.10 40.39
N CYS A 197 -5.62 -53.87 41.20
CA CYS A 197 -4.33 -53.42 40.66
C CYS A 197 -3.68 -54.48 39.77
N PRO A 198 -3.16 -54.10 38.58
CA PRO A 198 -2.31 -54.97 37.79
C PRO A 198 -0.93 -55.14 38.45
N ASN A 199 -0.08 -55.99 37.88
CA ASN A 199 1.32 -56.11 38.30
C ASN A 199 2.09 -54.82 37.94
N ILE A 200 2.12 -53.86 38.87
CA ILE A 200 2.76 -52.56 38.71
C ILE A 200 4.26 -52.68 38.46
N ASP A 201 4.94 -53.60 39.15
CA ASP A 201 6.39 -53.79 39.01
C ASP A 201 6.74 -54.20 37.57
N SER A 202 5.96 -55.10 36.97
CA SER A 202 6.12 -55.51 35.57
C SER A 202 5.91 -54.35 34.59
N ILE A 203 4.95 -53.45 34.86
CA ILE A 203 4.72 -52.25 34.06
C ILE A 203 5.92 -51.31 34.15
N LEU A 204 6.42 -51.05 35.36
CA LEU A 204 7.58 -50.18 35.59
C LEU A 204 8.84 -50.71 34.92
N GLU A 205 9.11 -52.01 35.05
CA GLU A 205 10.24 -52.67 34.36
C GLU A 205 10.12 -52.58 32.84
N SER A 206 8.92 -52.77 32.29
CA SER A 206 8.67 -52.61 30.85
C SER A 206 8.97 -51.18 30.39
N VAL A 207 8.56 -50.17 31.15
CA VAL A 207 8.82 -48.76 30.79
C VAL A 207 10.30 -48.43 30.89
N LEU A 208 10.99 -48.87 31.96
CA LEU A 208 12.43 -48.70 32.10
C LEU A 208 13.20 -49.31 30.94
N THR A 209 12.93 -50.58 30.64
CA THR A 209 13.64 -51.34 29.61
C THR A 209 13.46 -50.68 28.25
N GLN A 210 12.23 -50.28 27.92
CA GLN A 210 11.93 -49.63 26.65
C GLN A 210 12.53 -48.22 26.56
N ASN A 211 12.51 -47.44 27.65
CA ASN A 211 13.14 -46.12 27.68
C ASN A 211 14.66 -46.20 27.51
N GLN A 212 15.32 -47.16 28.18
CA GLN A 212 16.75 -47.39 28.01
C GLN A 212 17.07 -47.79 26.56
N SER A 213 16.25 -48.66 25.97
CA SER A 213 16.36 -49.02 24.55
C SER A 213 16.26 -47.77 23.66
N TRP A 214 15.24 -46.93 23.84
CA TRP A 214 15.09 -45.72 23.03
C TRP A 214 16.21 -44.71 23.25
N LEU A 215 16.62 -44.46 24.49
CA LEU A 215 17.74 -43.56 24.81
C LEU A 215 19.08 -44.04 24.24
N SER A 216 19.29 -45.34 24.14
CA SER A 216 20.50 -45.90 23.53
C SER A 216 20.53 -45.81 21.99
N ASN A 217 19.35 -45.71 21.36
CA ASN A 217 19.20 -45.75 19.90
C ASN A 217 18.72 -44.43 19.28
N CYS A 218 18.39 -43.43 20.09
CA CYS A 218 17.89 -42.15 19.59
C CYS A 218 18.98 -41.33 18.91
N LYS A 219 18.58 -40.45 18.00
CA LYS A 219 19.48 -39.47 17.39
C LYS A 219 19.48 -38.16 18.15
N VAL A 220 20.65 -37.54 18.30
CA VAL A 220 20.80 -36.23 18.93
C VAL A 220 20.38 -35.16 17.93
N GLU A 221 19.10 -34.81 17.93
CA GLU A 221 18.46 -33.85 17.05
C GLU A 221 17.40 -33.08 17.84
N SER A 222 17.09 -31.86 17.41
CA SER A 222 16.04 -31.03 18.00
C SER A 222 14.69 -31.23 17.31
N PRO A 223 13.56 -31.11 18.02
CA PRO A 223 12.25 -31.07 17.39
C PRO A 223 12.07 -29.76 16.62
N ILE A 224 11.02 -29.67 15.80
CA ILE A 224 10.64 -28.45 15.07
C ILE A 224 9.30 -27.94 15.59
N VAL A 225 9.04 -26.64 15.52
CA VAL A 225 7.71 -26.12 15.84
C VAL A 225 6.71 -26.67 14.85
N SER A 226 5.55 -27.13 15.32
CA SER A 226 4.44 -27.61 14.48
C SER A 226 3.31 -26.59 14.47
N GLU A 227 2.93 -26.08 15.64
CA GLU A 227 1.78 -25.21 15.84
C GLU A 227 2.04 -24.17 16.93
N SER A 228 1.56 -22.94 16.74
CA SER A 228 1.55 -21.91 17.78
C SER A 228 0.20 -21.20 17.83
N PHE A 229 -0.22 -20.79 19.03
CA PHE A 229 -1.47 -20.07 19.22
C PHE A 229 -1.41 -19.13 20.42
N ARG A 230 -1.98 -17.92 20.25
CA ARG A 230 -2.12 -16.94 21.34
C ARG A 230 -3.41 -16.14 21.25
N HIS A 231 -4.37 -16.46 22.13
CA HIS A 231 -5.52 -15.58 22.35
C HIS A 231 -6.19 -15.77 23.72
N THR A 232 -6.42 -14.70 24.48
CA THR A 232 -7.02 -14.78 25.83
C THR A 232 -8.53 -15.03 25.83
N GLU A 233 -9.24 -14.55 24.80
CA GLU A 233 -10.69 -14.78 24.65
C GLU A 233 -11.02 -16.20 24.13
N SER A 234 -10.01 -16.93 23.65
CA SER A 234 -10.20 -18.31 23.18
C SER A 234 -10.11 -19.28 24.35
N ASN A 235 -10.96 -20.31 24.35
CA ASN A 235 -10.91 -21.43 25.28
C ASN A 235 -9.60 -22.23 25.15
N PHE A 236 -8.91 -22.10 24.01
CA PHE A 236 -7.60 -22.70 23.76
C PHE A 236 -6.44 -21.93 24.41
N GLN A 237 -6.66 -20.70 24.89
CA GLN A 237 -5.66 -19.87 25.56
C GLN A 237 -4.36 -19.70 24.76
N ARG A 238 -3.21 -20.12 25.29
CA ARG A 238 -1.91 -20.03 24.62
C ARG A 238 -1.19 -21.35 24.67
N PHE A 239 -0.55 -21.68 23.56
CA PHE A 239 0.35 -22.81 23.50
C PHE A 239 1.40 -22.64 22.40
N LEU A 240 2.50 -23.36 22.58
CA LEU A 240 3.55 -23.57 21.59
C LEU A 240 3.80 -25.07 21.49
N GLU A 241 3.75 -25.60 20.27
CA GLU A 241 3.87 -27.02 20.01
C GLU A 241 5.12 -27.32 19.19
N TRP A 242 5.84 -28.36 19.60
CA TRP A 242 6.97 -28.91 18.86
C TRP A 242 6.67 -30.36 18.46
N GLU A 243 7.01 -30.73 17.23
CA GLU A 243 6.91 -32.10 16.72
C GLU A 243 8.29 -32.70 16.45
N ASN A 244 8.38 -34.02 16.61
CA ASN A 244 9.41 -34.82 15.94
C ASN A 244 8.87 -35.27 14.58
N PRO A 245 9.31 -34.68 13.46
CA PRO A 245 8.79 -35.01 12.14
C PRO A 245 9.36 -36.32 11.58
N ASN A 246 10.27 -36.98 12.30
CA ASN A 246 10.98 -38.16 11.85
C ASN A 246 10.27 -39.46 12.25
N GLU A 247 10.54 -40.53 11.51
CA GLU A 247 10.07 -41.90 11.81
C GLU A 247 10.93 -42.62 12.87
N TYR A 248 11.91 -41.94 13.48
CA TYR A 248 12.78 -42.45 14.53
C TYR A 248 12.72 -41.57 15.79
N VAL A 249 13.16 -42.12 16.92
CA VAL A 249 13.22 -41.41 18.20
C VAL A 249 14.35 -40.39 18.19
N ILE A 250 14.08 -39.16 18.66
CA ILE A 250 15.10 -38.12 18.85
C ILE A 250 15.36 -37.88 20.34
N CYS A 251 16.57 -37.45 20.66
CA CYS A 251 17.02 -37.04 21.99
C CYS A 251 17.56 -35.61 21.92
N PRO A 252 16.70 -34.60 22.14
CA PRO A 252 17.11 -33.21 22.18
C PRO A 252 18.13 -32.96 23.31
N PHE A 253 19.19 -32.22 23.03
CA PHE A 253 20.27 -31.95 23.99
C PHE A 253 20.07 -30.66 24.79
N ALA A 254 19.04 -29.87 24.50
CA ALA A 254 18.81 -28.58 25.14
C ALA A 254 18.00 -28.71 26.45
N ASP A 255 18.53 -28.11 27.50
CA ASP A 255 17.90 -28.04 28.82
C ASP A 255 16.92 -26.84 28.97
N SER A 256 16.84 -25.95 27.97
CA SER A 256 15.93 -24.79 27.99
C SER A 256 15.41 -24.40 26.60
N LEU A 257 14.29 -23.67 26.59
CA LEU A 257 13.80 -22.91 25.43
C LEU A 257 14.27 -21.47 25.52
N VAL A 258 14.73 -20.91 24.40
CA VAL A 258 15.24 -19.54 24.35
C VAL A 258 14.42 -18.72 23.36
N ARG A 259 13.76 -17.68 23.84
CA ARG A 259 13.04 -16.69 23.02
C ARG A 259 13.91 -15.45 22.87
N LYS A 260 14.04 -14.93 21.64
CA LYS A 260 14.74 -13.69 21.33
C LYS A 260 13.85 -12.78 20.50
N LYS A 261 13.65 -11.56 20.99
CA LYS A 261 12.95 -10.48 20.29
C LYS A 261 13.74 -9.20 20.51
N GLU A 262 14.17 -8.56 19.42
CA GLU A 262 15.05 -7.39 19.47
C GLU A 262 16.28 -7.62 20.38
N ASN A 263 16.38 -6.90 21.50
CA ASN A 263 17.46 -7.00 22.50
C ASN A 263 17.08 -7.81 23.76
N GLU A 264 15.87 -8.38 23.83
CA GLU A 264 15.41 -9.17 24.97
C GLU A 264 15.61 -10.67 24.70
N ILE A 265 16.26 -11.36 25.64
CA ILE A 265 16.46 -12.82 25.61
C ILE A 265 15.81 -13.41 26.86
N ILE A 266 14.81 -14.26 26.68
CA ILE A 266 14.12 -14.96 27.76
C ILE A 266 14.35 -16.46 27.62
N GLY A 267 14.86 -17.08 28.69
CA GLY A 267 15.01 -18.54 28.80
C GLY A 267 13.89 -19.17 29.64
N PHE A 268 13.38 -20.32 29.23
CA PHE A 268 12.47 -21.15 30.02
C PHE A 268 13.09 -22.52 30.30
N GLN A 269 13.10 -22.91 31.56
CA GLN A 269 13.55 -24.22 32.03
C GLN A 269 12.67 -24.69 33.20
N SER A 270 12.38 -25.99 33.24
CA SER A 270 11.72 -26.65 34.38
C SER A 270 12.12 -28.12 34.44
N GLU A 271 11.97 -28.76 35.60
CA GLU A 271 12.22 -30.19 35.75
C GLU A 271 11.31 -31.01 34.83
N GLU A 272 10.03 -30.61 34.73
CA GLU A 272 9.06 -31.25 33.84
C GLU A 272 9.46 -31.11 32.36
N PHE A 273 9.89 -29.91 31.94
CA PHE A 273 10.41 -29.70 30.59
C PHE A 273 11.58 -30.64 30.32
N ARG A 274 12.60 -30.64 31.18
CA ARG A 274 13.80 -31.47 31.01
C ARG A 274 13.50 -32.96 30.92
N ASN A 275 12.62 -33.46 31.78
CA ASN A 275 12.29 -34.88 31.84
C ASN A 275 11.46 -35.34 30.63
N ARG A 276 10.44 -34.55 30.25
CA ARG A 276 9.52 -34.88 29.16
C ARG A 276 10.10 -34.58 27.77
N SER A 277 11.11 -33.71 27.67
CA SER A 277 11.71 -33.31 26.40
C SER A 277 13.00 -34.07 26.05
N ARG A 278 13.59 -34.81 27.01
CA ARG A 278 14.80 -35.62 26.83
C ARG A 278 14.72 -36.62 25.67
N LEU A 279 13.52 -37.09 25.35
CA LEU A 279 13.25 -38.06 24.32
C LEU A 279 11.91 -37.73 23.69
N VAL A 280 11.87 -37.67 22.35
CA VAL A 280 10.63 -37.44 21.60
C VAL A 280 10.42 -38.59 20.62
N LEU A 281 9.28 -39.27 20.75
CA LEU A 281 8.93 -40.41 19.91
C LEU A 281 8.74 -40.00 18.44
N PRO A 282 8.81 -40.94 17.49
CA PRO A 282 8.41 -40.72 16.11
C PRO A 282 7.04 -40.05 16.01
N ASN A 283 6.93 -38.98 15.22
CA ASN A 283 5.71 -38.16 15.11
C ASN A 283 5.18 -37.64 16.46
N GLY A 284 6.05 -37.57 17.47
CA GLY A 284 5.72 -37.20 18.83
C GLY A 284 5.57 -35.69 19.00
N ILE A 285 4.63 -35.29 19.86
CA ILE A 285 4.26 -33.90 20.11
C ILE A 285 4.70 -33.48 21.51
N LEU A 286 5.33 -32.31 21.62
CA LEU A 286 5.63 -31.60 22.86
C LEU A 286 4.80 -30.32 22.89
N LEU A 287 3.71 -30.34 23.66
CA LEU A 287 2.84 -29.18 23.84
C LEU A 287 3.23 -28.42 25.10
N LEU A 288 3.58 -27.14 24.94
CA LEU A 288 3.83 -26.21 26.05
C LEU A 288 2.66 -25.23 26.14
N SER A 289 1.99 -25.18 27.28
CA SER A 289 0.82 -24.30 27.47
C SER A 289 0.82 -23.64 28.84
N ASP A 290 0.18 -22.48 28.92
CA ASP A 290 -0.11 -21.80 30.19
C ASP A 290 -1.47 -22.19 30.79
N ASP A 291 -2.21 -23.09 30.12
CA ASP A 291 -3.48 -23.63 30.59
C ASP A 291 -3.32 -25.10 31.06
N PRO A 292 -3.64 -25.41 32.33
CA PRO A 292 -3.48 -26.75 32.89
C PRO A 292 -4.39 -27.82 32.26
N LYS A 293 -5.42 -27.44 31.49
CA LYS A 293 -6.31 -28.39 30.80
C LYS A 293 -5.57 -29.25 29.76
N TYR A 294 -4.51 -28.73 29.14
CA TYR A 294 -3.76 -29.46 28.11
C TYR A 294 -2.95 -30.63 28.65
N GLN A 295 -2.65 -30.69 29.95
CA GLN A 295 -1.71 -31.68 30.54
C GLN A 295 -0.34 -31.75 29.82
N GLY A 296 0.01 -30.72 29.06
CA GLY A 296 1.33 -30.52 28.44
C GLY A 296 2.36 -30.01 29.45
N ILE A 297 3.53 -29.58 28.96
CA ILE A 297 4.58 -28.98 29.79
C ILE A 297 4.11 -27.56 30.20
N PRO A 298 3.93 -27.27 31.50
CA PRO A 298 3.49 -25.95 31.93
C PRO A 298 4.55 -24.90 31.62
N ILE A 299 4.17 -23.83 30.95
CA ILE A 299 5.05 -22.71 30.63
C ILE A 299 4.44 -21.39 31.10
N PRO A 300 5.26 -20.43 31.60
CA PRO A 300 4.72 -19.15 32.07
C PRO A 300 4.02 -18.35 30.98
N LYS A 301 2.88 -17.75 31.36
CA LYS A 301 2.06 -16.84 30.56
C LYS A 301 2.87 -15.80 29.75
N HIS A 302 3.88 -15.20 30.37
CA HIS A 302 4.69 -14.12 29.77
C HIS A 302 5.60 -14.61 28.63
N PHE A 303 5.96 -15.89 28.62
CA PHE A 303 6.76 -16.48 27.54
C PHE A 303 5.95 -16.57 26.25
N LEU A 304 4.70 -17.06 26.34
CA LEU A 304 3.78 -17.23 25.21
C LEU A 304 3.03 -15.95 24.82
N ALA A 305 3.13 -14.88 25.62
CA ALA A 305 2.41 -13.64 25.37
C ALA A 305 2.89 -12.89 24.12
N GLU A 306 4.04 -13.23 23.56
CA GLU A 306 4.63 -12.57 22.39
C GLU A 306 4.48 -13.34 21.07
N LEU A 307 3.87 -14.53 21.07
CA LEU A 307 3.70 -15.32 19.84
C LEU A 307 2.97 -14.53 18.74
N GLY A 308 3.39 -14.67 17.49
CA GLY A 308 2.86 -14.00 16.30
C GLY A 308 3.25 -12.52 16.22
N THR A 309 4.36 -12.10 16.84
CA THR A 309 4.83 -10.69 16.86
C THR A 309 6.26 -10.50 16.36
N GLU A 310 6.73 -11.36 15.46
CA GLU A 310 8.08 -11.31 14.86
C GLU A 310 9.20 -11.56 15.88
N GLU A 311 9.39 -12.84 16.24
CA GLU A 311 10.43 -13.27 17.17
C GLU A 311 11.09 -14.58 16.75
N SER A 312 12.19 -14.95 17.42
CA SER A 312 12.84 -16.24 17.21
C SER A 312 12.79 -17.08 18.49
N ILE A 313 12.35 -18.33 18.37
CA ILE A 313 12.28 -19.28 19.47
C ILE A 313 13.17 -20.47 19.14
N SER A 314 14.12 -20.77 20.02
CA SER A 314 15.09 -21.83 19.83
C SER A 314 14.91 -22.96 20.84
N PHE A 315 14.97 -24.20 20.34
CA PHE A 315 15.07 -25.43 21.11
C PHE A 315 16.31 -26.19 20.61
N GLY A 316 17.42 -26.07 21.34
CA GLY A 316 18.71 -26.64 20.90
C GLY A 316 19.15 -25.99 19.60
N ASP A 317 19.43 -26.81 18.59
CA ASP A 317 19.84 -26.34 17.26
C ASP A 317 18.66 -25.94 16.35
N SER A 318 17.42 -26.18 16.78
CA SER A 318 16.23 -25.79 16.02
C SER A 318 15.82 -24.37 16.38
N THR A 319 15.70 -23.50 15.38
CA THR A 319 15.21 -22.13 15.53
C THR A 319 13.96 -21.95 14.68
N PHE A 320 12.88 -21.54 15.32
CA PHE A 320 11.63 -21.14 14.69
C PHE A 320 11.56 -19.62 14.64
N ASN A 321 11.37 -19.08 13.43
CA ASN A 321 11.11 -17.66 13.22
C ASN A 321 9.60 -17.46 13.17
N ASP A 322 9.05 -16.90 14.24
CA ASP A 322 7.63 -16.67 14.40
C ASP A 322 7.24 -15.36 13.72
N SER A 323 6.73 -15.45 12.49
CA SER A 323 6.26 -14.29 11.73
C SER A 323 5.01 -13.66 12.34
N GLN A 324 4.68 -12.43 11.93
CA GLN A 324 3.41 -11.81 12.31
C GLN A 324 2.22 -12.70 11.94
N PHE A 325 1.31 -12.94 12.90
CA PHE A 325 0.12 -13.77 12.68
C PHE A 325 -1.07 -13.29 13.52
N PHE A 326 -2.24 -13.22 12.89
CA PHE A 326 -3.48 -12.81 13.54
C PHE A 326 -4.30 -14.04 13.95
N PHE A 327 -4.22 -14.40 15.23
CA PHE A 327 -4.90 -15.58 15.78
C PHE A 327 -6.43 -15.46 15.89
N LYS A 328 -6.97 -14.24 15.91
CA LYS A 328 -8.42 -13.97 15.87
C LYS A 328 -8.74 -13.15 14.63
N GLN A 329 -9.70 -13.62 13.84
CA GLN A 329 -10.12 -12.99 12.58
C GLN A 329 -11.65 -13.00 12.55
N GLY A 330 -12.28 -11.90 12.97
CA GLY A 330 -13.72 -11.89 13.29
C GLY A 330 -14.04 -12.79 14.50
N GLU A 331 -14.98 -13.70 14.32
CA GLU A 331 -15.39 -14.70 15.33
C GLU A 331 -14.62 -16.03 15.21
N GLU A 332 -13.69 -16.13 14.26
CA GLU A 332 -12.89 -17.33 14.03
C GLU A 332 -11.50 -17.21 14.66
N PHE A 333 -11.00 -18.34 15.16
CA PHE A 333 -9.65 -18.49 15.70
C PHE A 333 -8.82 -19.43 14.84
N PHE A 334 -7.55 -19.07 14.66
CA PHE A 334 -6.60 -19.84 13.86
C PHE A 334 -5.30 -19.99 14.62
N SER A 335 -4.72 -21.17 14.59
CA SER A 335 -3.33 -21.42 14.96
C SER A 335 -2.40 -21.17 13.78
N ASN A 336 -1.15 -20.79 14.05
CA ASN A 336 -0.10 -20.74 13.05
C ASN A 336 0.50 -22.15 12.94
N GLN A 337 0.38 -22.76 11.77
CA GLN A 337 0.69 -24.17 11.53
C GLN A 337 1.72 -24.31 10.41
N ILE A 338 2.80 -25.05 10.64
CA ILE A 338 3.83 -25.27 9.61
C ILE A 338 3.30 -26.20 8.52
N LYS A 339 2.86 -27.40 8.93
CA LYS A 339 2.10 -28.33 8.08
C LYS A 339 0.62 -28.05 8.28
N THR A 340 -0.11 -27.88 7.18
CA THR A 340 -1.53 -27.53 7.22
C THR A 340 -2.35 -28.45 6.35
N THR A 341 -3.59 -28.70 6.77
CA THR A 341 -4.66 -29.30 5.97
C THR A 341 -5.82 -28.30 5.89
N SER A 342 -6.92 -28.67 5.23
CA SER A 342 -8.17 -27.91 5.34
C SER A 342 -8.61 -27.88 6.81
N CYS A 343 -9.07 -26.71 7.28
CA CYS A 343 -9.55 -26.57 8.66
C CYS A 343 -10.72 -27.51 8.99
N ARG A 344 -11.58 -27.80 8.00
CA ARG A 344 -12.68 -28.76 8.13
C ARG A 344 -12.17 -30.19 8.38
N ASP A 345 -11.13 -30.58 7.64
CA ASP A 345 -10.65 -31.96 7.59
C ASP A 345 -9.75 -32.32 8.79
N GLN A 346 -9.30 -31.34 9.58
CA GLN A 346 -8.52 -31.54 10.80
C GLN A 346 -9.25 -32.41 11.83
N MET A 347 -8.53 -33.33 12.48
CA MET A 347 -9.09 -34.24 13.48
C MET A 347 -9.77 -33.53 14.65
N ASN A 348 -9.12 -32.49 15.20
CA ASN A 348 -9.53 -31.68 16.37
C ASN A 348 -10.34 -32.45 17.43
N ILE A 349 -9.65 -33.00 18.42
CA ILE A 349 -10.29 -33.76 19.52
C ILE A 349 -10.98 -32.89 20.58
N TRP A 350 -10.67 -31.59 20.62
CA TRP A 350 -11.14 -30.67 21.66
C TRP A 350 -12.59 -30.25 21.43
N LYS A 351 -13.37 -30.14 22.50
CA LYS A 351 -14.80 -29.81 22.45
C LYS A 351 -15.04 -28.37 22.93
N THR A 352 -15.45 -27.52 21.99
CA THR A 352 -15.76 -26.10 22.22
C THR A 352 -16.77 -25.62 21.17
N GLU A 353 -17.53 -24.57 21.51
CA GLU A 353 -18.45 -23.89 20.57
C GLU A 353 -17.71 -22.89 19.67
N GLN A 354 -16.47 -22.54 20.02
CA GLN A 354 -15.66 -21.60 19.26
C GLN A 354 -15.20 -22.22 17.93
N LEU A 355 -15.24 -21.41 16.87
CA LEU A 355 -14.69 -21.76 15.57
C LEU A 355 -13.16 -21.67 15.64
N PHE A 356 -12.49 -22.82 15.67
CA PHE A 356 -11.05 -22.90 15.81
C PHE A 356 -10.44 -23.85 14.77
N CYS A 357 -9.42 -23.38 14.07
CA CYS A 357 -8.60 -24.17 13.18
C CYS A 357 -7.21 -24.41 13.79
N GLY A 358 -6.97 -25.64 14.20
CA GLY A 358 -5.75 -26.13 14.82
C GLY A 358 -5.94 -27.55 15.37
N ASN A 359 -4.83 -28.24 15.63
CA ASN A 359 -4.81 -29.61 16.14
C ASN A 359 -3.96 -29.74 17.42
N PRO A 360 -4.16 -28.89 18.46
CA PRO A 360 -3.24 -28.87 19.60
C PRO A 360 -3.14 -30.24 20.29
N GLY A 361 -1.91 -30.73 20.42
CA GLY A 361 -1.56 -32.02 20.98
C GLY A 361 -1.51 -33.17 19.96
N LEU A 362 -1.80 -32.91 18.68
CA LEU A 362 -1.82 -33.89 17.59
C LEU A 362 -1.03 -33.35 16.39
N PRO A 363 -0.41 -34.22 15.57
CA PRO A 363 0.23 -33.78 14.33
C PRO A 363 -0.75 -33.00 13.44
N ASN A 364 -0.37 -31.80 12.98
CA ASN A 364 -1.26 -30.92 12.22
C ASN A 364 -1.80 -31.55 10.94
N GLY A 365 -1.03 -32.47 10.33
CA GLY A 365 -1.42 -33.23 9.14
C GLY A 365 -2.45 -34.34 9.39
N MET A 366 -2.84 -34.59 10.64
CA MET A 366 -3.80 -35.64 10.98
C MET A 366 -5.22 -35.21 10.65
N GLU A 367 -5.79 -35.90 9.67
CA GLU A 367 -7.17 -35.71 9.20
C GLU A 367 -8.14 -36.68 9.90
N LYS A 368 -9.42 -36.31 9.95
CA LYS A 368 -10.50 -37.21 10.42
C LYS A 368 -10.63 -38.40 9.47
N ASP A 369 -10.83 -39.60 10.01
CA ASP A 369 -11.20 -40.77 9.20
C ASP A 369 -12.69 -40.67 8.84
N GLU A 370 -13.06 -39.83 7.87
CA GLU A 370 -14.41 -39.84 7.29
C GLU A 370 -14.38 -40.16 5.80
N ILE A 371 -15.03 -41.27 5.47
CA ILE A 371 -15.07 -41.92 4.15
C ILE A 371 -15.88 -41.11 3.11
N ASN A 372 -16.46 -39.95 3.43
CA ASN A 372 -17.34 -39.20 2.51
C ASN A 372 -17.30 -37.65 2.70
N ALA A 373 -16.16 -36.98 2.50
CA ALA A 373 -16.24 -35.56 2.16
C ALA A 373 -16.80 -35.44 0.73
N THR A 374 -18.11 -35.17 0.60
CA THR A 374 -18.79 -35.07 -0.71
C THR A 374 -18.35 -33.84 -1.52
N ILE A 375 -17.78 -32.84 -0.85
CA ILE A 375 -17.38 -31.56 -1.47
C ILE A 375 -15.86 -31.38 -1.35
N PRO A 376 -15.13 -31.26 -2.47
CA PRO A 376 -13.68 -31.05 -2.46
C PRO A 376 -13.33 -29.65 -1.94
N GLY A 377 -12.10 -29.49 -1.43
CA GLY A 377 -11.56 -28.17 -1.12
C GLY A 377 -11.33 -27.35 -2.39
N CYS A 378 -11.47 -26.03 -2.30
CA CYS A 378 -11.21 -25.12 -3.41
C CYS A 378 -9.75 -25.19 -3.86
N THR A 379 -9.52 -25.02 -5.16
CA THR A 379 -8.18 -24.84 -5.74
C THR A 379 -7.88 -23.35 -5.92
N GLU A 380 -6.60 -23.00 -5.80
CA GLU A 380 -6.11 -21.63 -5.82
C GLU A 380 -6.49 -20.85 -7.10
N ASN A 381 -6.68 -21.55 -8.23
CA ASN A 381 -6.99 -20.93 -9.52
C ASN A 381 -8.48 -20.60 -9.74
N GLN A 382 -9.37 -21.21 -8.96
CA GLN A 382 -10.82 -21.03 -9.08
C GLN A 382 -11.28 -19.70 -8.47
N ILE A 383 -10.55 -19.21 -7.47
CA ILE A 383 -10.87 -17.98 -6.74
C ILE A 383 -10.21 -16.80 -7.45
N LYS A 384 -11.03 -15.95 -8.08
CA LYS A 384 -10.58 -14.79 -8.87
C LYS A 384 -11.01 -13.49 -8.20
N LEU A 385 -10.10 -12.54 -8.08
CA LEU A 385 -10.42 -11.19 -7.61
C LEU A 385 -11.39 -10.52 -8.60
N THR A 386 -12.46 -9.92 -8.10
CA THR A 386 -13.50 -9.24 -8.88
C THR A 386 -13.67 -7.78 -8.51
N GLU A 387 -13.42 -7.42 -7.25
CA GLU A 387 -13.54 -6.04 -6.78
C GLU A 387 -12.57 -5.76 -5.62
N PHE A 388 -12.04 -4.54 -5.57
CA PHE A 388 -11.19 -4.07 -4.48
C PHE A 388 -11.60 -2.66 -4.07
N TYR A 389 -11.76 -2.44 -2.78
CA TYR A 389 -12.05 -1.13 -2.24
C TYR A 389 -11.12 -0.79 -1.07
N PRO A 390 -10.41 0.34 -1.12
CA PRO A 390 -9.48 0.73 -0.06
C PRO A 390 -10.17 1.18 1.24
N GLY A 391 -11.50 1.33 1.25
CA GLY A 391 -12.24 1.80 2.42
C GLY A 391 -12.21 3.31 2.58
N ASN A 392 -13.04 3.83 3.49
CA ASN A 392 -13.03 5.20 3.95
C ASN A 392 -12.65 5.24 5.43
N HIS A 393 -11.78 6.18 5.82
CA HIS A 393 -11.38 6.31 7.21
C HIS A 393 -12.50 6.92 8.08
N LYS A 394 -12.44 6.65 9.38
CA LYS A 394 -13.43 7.08 10.39
C LYS A 394 -13.70 8.60 10.42
N GLU A 395 -12.80 9.41 9.86
CA GLU A 395 -12.91 10.87 9.76
C GLU A 395 -13.91 11.35 8.68
N THR A 396 -14.33 10.49 7.75
CA THR A 396 -14.99 10.91 6.50
C THR A 396 -16.53 11.02 6.56
N GLY A 397 -17.15 10.91 7.73
CA GLY A 397 -18.62 10.91 7.89
C GLY A 397 -19.32 9.65 7.36
N PHE A 398 -18.68 8.86 6.49
CA PHE A 398 -19.14 7.59 5.93
C PHE A 398 -18.02 6.52 5.97
N PRO A 399 -17.79 5.88 7.14
CA PRO A 399 -16.66 4.97 7.34
C PRO A 399 -16.95 3.57 6.77
N LEU A 400 -16.92 3.44 5.45
CA LEU A 400 -17.04 2.13 4.80
C LEU A 400 -15.74 1.32 4.96
N PRO A 401 -15.78 0.06 5.42
CA PRO A 401 -14.58 -0.76 5.55
C PRO A 401 -13.90 -1.03 4.20
N SER A 402 -12.60 -1.25 4.21
CA SER A 402 -11.88 -1.81 3.07
C SER A 402 -12.30 -3.25 2.81
N PHE A 403 -12.30 -3.66 1.53
CA PHE A 403 -12.55 -5.05 1.17
C PHE A 403 -11.81 -5.53 -0.08
N PHE A 404 -11.58 -6.84 -0.12
CA PHE A 404 -11.26 -7.60 -1.32
C PHE A 404 -12.41 -8.54 -1.63
N GLU A 405 -12.85 -8.58 -2.87
CA GLU A 405 -13.90 -9.46 -3.33
C GLU A 405 -13.33 -10.50 -4.29
N PHE A 406 -13.63 -11.76 -4.02
CA PHE A 406 -13.28 -12.87 -4.89
C PHE A 406 -14.53 -13.63 -5.34
N GLN A 407 -14.51 -14.15 -6.55
CA GLN A 407 -15.55 -15.00 -7.09
C GLN A 407 -15.00 -16.39 -7.40
N ASN A 408 -15.80 -17.43 -7.10
CA ASN A 408 -15.50 -18.79 -7.52
C ASN A 408 -15.88 -18.99 -9.00
N LYS A 409 -14.90 -19.01 -9.90
CA LYS A 409 -15.11 -19.32 -11.32
C LYS A 409 -15.05 -20.83 -11.63
N GLY A 410 -14.82 -21.67 -10.62
CA GLY A 410 -14.73 -23.13 -10.73
C GLY A 410 -16.02 -23.86 -10.37
N ASP A 411 -15.87 -25.15 -10.04
CA ASP A 411 -16.94 -25.98 -9.50
C ASP A 411 -17.17 -25.71 -8.00
N VAL A 412 -18.22 -26.31 -7.43
CA VAL A 412 -18.54 -26.19 -6.00
C VAL A 412 -17.38 -26.70 -5.14
N CYS A 413 -16.95 -25.89 -4.17
CA CYS A 413 -15.81 -26.23 -3.34
C CYS A 413 -15.88 -25.61 -1.93
N ASP A 414 -15.08 -26.11 -0.99
CA ASP A 414 -14.93 -25.56 0.37
C ASP A 414 -13.70 -24.65 0.48
N VAL A 415 -13.88 -23.38 0.88
CA VAL A 415 -12.78 -22.41 0.98
C VAL A 415 -11.89 -22.60 2.21
N SER A 416 -12.30 -23.45 3.17
CA SER A 416 -11.47 -23.76 4.35
C SER A 416 -10.12 -24.43 4.00
N SER A 417 -9.94 -24.86 2.74
CA SER A 417 -8.70 -25.40 2.18
C SER A 417 -7.69 -24.34 1.72
N LEU A 418 -8.05 -23.05 1.74
CA LEU A 418 -7.25 -21.97 1.17
C LEU A 418 -6.79 -20.96 2.22
N ASN A 419 -5.65 -20.33 1.94
CA ASN A 419 -5.11 -19.16 2.60
C ASN A 419 -5.13 -17.98 1.62
N TRP A 420 -5.39 -16.79 2.14
CA TRP A 420 -5.07 -15.53 1.47
C TRP A 420 -3.81 -14.96 2.10
N ILE A 421 -2.82 -14.58 1.29
CA ILE A 421 -1.56 -14.00 1.76
C ILE A 421 -1.51 -12.56 1.27
N TYR A 422 -1.33 -11.62 2.20
CA TYR A 422 -1.29 -10.18 1.95
C TYR A 422 -0.18 -9.56 2.78
N GLU A 423 0.68 -8.76 2.15
CA GLU A 423 1.86 -8.13 2.79
C GLU A 423 2.73 -9.13 3.59
N GLY A 424 2.88 -10.36 3.09
CA GLY A 424 3.63 -11.43 3.77
C GLY A 424 2.91 -12.12 4.93
N VAL A 425 1.73 -11.64 5.33
CA VAL A 425 0.92 -12.22 6.40
C VAL A 425 -0.08 -13.24 5.83
N THR A 426 -0.20 -14.38 6.49
CA THR A 426 -1.11 -15.46 6.09
C THR A 426 -2.46 -15.37 6.80
N TYR A 427 -3.54 -15.35 6.03
CA TYR A 427 -4.93 -15.31 6.48
C TYR A 427 -5.68 -16.56 6.00
N PRO A 428 -5.86 -17.59 6.84
CA PRO A 428 -6.77 -18.70 6.56
C PRO A 428 -8.18 -18.20 6.19
N LEU A 429 -8.81 -18.75 5.15
CA LEU A 429 -10.09 -18.21 4.69
C LEU A 429 -11.26 -18.54 5.63
N SER A 430 -11.35 -19.75 6.17
CA SER A 430 -12.37 -20.10 7.17
C SER A 430 -11.88 -21.19 8.14
N ALA A 431 -12.34 -21.12 9.38
CA ALA A 431 -12.05 -22.12 10.41
C ALA A 431 -13.02 -23.32 10.38
N LYS A 432 -14.09 -23.24 9.59
CA LYS A 432 -15.09 -24.29 9.40
C LYS A 432 -15.36 -24.52 7.91
N GLU A 433 -16.19 -25.50 7.61
CA GLU A 433 -16.70 -25.69 6.25
C GLU A 433 -17.45 -24.43 5.79
N LYS A 434 -17.03 -23.88 4.65
CA LYS A 434 -17.67 -22.76 3.96
C LYS A 434 -17.69 -23.06 2.47
N ILE A 435 -18.83 -23.58 2.01
CA ILE A 435 -19.04 -23.96 0.62
C ILE A 435 -19.27 -22.71 -0.23
N LEU A 436 -18.55 -22.59 -1.34
CA LEU A 436 -18.84 -21.66 -2.41
C LEU A 436 -19.37 -22.43 -3.62
N LEU A 437 -20.55 -22.05 -4.10
CA LEU A 437 -21.06 -22.52 -5.37
C LEU A 437 -20.30 -21.83 -6.53
N LYS A 438 -20.55 -22.29 -7.74
CA LYS A 438 -20.05 -21.61 -8.93
C LYS A 438 -20.65 -20.20 -9.02
N ASP A 439 -19.81 -19.23 -9.34
CA ASP A 439 -20.09 -17.80 -9.40
C ASP A 439 -20.46 -17.13 -8.07
N ASP A 440 -20.43 -17.86 -6.94
CA ASP A 440 -20.57 -17.27 -5.61
C ASP A 440 -19.39 -16.36 -5.28
N VAL A 441 -19.70 -15.34 -4.48
CA VAL A 441 -18.76 -14.28 -4.08
C VAL A 441 -18.35 -14.45 -2.62
N LEU A 442 -17.06 -14.31 -2.36
CA LEU A 442 -16.43 -14.22 -1.05
C LEU A 442 -15.87 -12.81 -0.86
N VAL A 443 -16.39 -12.09 0.12
CA VAL A 443 -15.90 -10.75 0.48
C VAL A 443 -15.03 -10.86 1.72
N LEU A 444 -13.77 -10.43 1.62
CA LEU A 444 -12.85 -10.28 2.75
C LEU A 444 -12.86 -8.81 3.21
N THR A 445 -13.30 -8.56 4.44
CA THR A 445 -13.44 -7.21 4.99
C THR A 445 -12.54 -7.01 6.20
N ARG A 446 -12.08 -5.77 6.45
CA ARG A 446 -11.29 -5.47 7.66
C ARG A 446 -12.14 -5.51 8.92
N GLU A 447 -13.34 -4.93 8.83
CA GLU A 447 -14.33 -4.81 9.89
C GLU A 447 -15.70 -5.13 9.27
N PRO A 448 -16.66 -5.64 10.06
CA PRO A 448 -17.97 -6.00 9.55
C PRO A 448 -18.75 -4.77 9.06
N TRP A 449 -19.51 -4.95 7.98
CA TRP A 449 -20.37 -3.92 7.40
C TRP A 449 -21.70 -3.85 8.16
N ILE A 450 -21.79 -2.92 9.12
CA ILE A 450 -23.00 -2.77 9.94
C ILE A 450 -24.19 -2.33 9.07
N GLY A 451 -25.29 -3.10 9.15
CA GLY A 451 -26.55 -2.79 8.47
C GLY A 451 -26.65 -3.31 7.04
N TRP A 452 -25.65 -4.05 6.55
CA TRP A 452 -25.62 -4.64 5.22
C TRP A 452 -25.52 -6.15 5.33
N ASN A 453 -26.44 -6.88 4.67
CA ASN A 453 -26.45 -8.34 4.73
C ASN A 453 -25.48 -8.93 3.70
N LEU A 454 -24.17 -8.80 3.95
CA LEU A 454 -23.10 -9.33 3.11
C LEU A 454 -22.58 -10.66 3.67
N SER A 455 -22.23 -11.61 2.80
CA SER A 455 -21.50 -12.83 3.17
C SER A 455 -20.02 -12.51 3.36
N GLU A 456 -19.72 -11.70 4.37
CA GLU A 456 -18.38 -11.19 4.64
C GLU A 456 -17.55 -12.12 5.53
N THR A 457 -16.24 -12.05 5.36
CA THR A 457 -15.25 -12.75 6.18
C THR A 457 -14.25 -11.73 6.70
N VAL A 458 -14.25 -11.54 8.01
CA VAL A 458 -13.40 -10.51 8.63
C VAL A 458 -11.96 -10.98 8.69
N LYS A 459 -11.04 -10.21 8.08
CA LYS A 459 -9.59 -10.41 8.09
C LYS A 459 -8.92 -9.10 8.52
N PRO A 460 -8.13 -9.06 9.59
CA PRO A 460 -7.56 -7.80 10.12
C PRO A 460 -6.34 -7.32 9.31
N PHE A 461 -6.53 -7.03 8.02
CA PHE A 461 -5.52 -6.44 7.16
C PHE A 461 -5.53 -4.90 7.25
N THR A 462 -4.43 -4.27 6.85
CA THR A 462 -4.29 -2.81 6.83
C THR A 462 -4.10 -2.32 5.40
N ILE A 463 -4.81 -1.24 5.04
CA ILE A 463 -4.66 -0.57 3.75
C ILE A 463 -4.28 0.90 3.99
N PRO A 464 -3.33 1.46 3.23
CA PRO A 464 -3.03 2.89 3.24
C PRO A 464 -4.25 3.76 2.90
N LYS A 465 -4.25 5.03 3.35
CA LYS A 465 -5.38 5.95 3.11
C LYS A 465 -5.63 6.28 1.65
N VAL A 466 -4.55 6.37 0.88
CA VAL A 466 -4.59 6.70 -0.54
C VAL A 466 -3.95 5.53 -1.28
N VAL A 467 -4.77 4.86 -2.09
CA VAL A 467 -4.38 3.71 -2.88
C VAL A 467 -4.92 3.91 -4.29
N PHE A 468 -4.05 3.72 -5.28
CA PHE A 468 -4.41 3.84 -6.69
C PHE A 468 -4.34 2.51 -7.45
N GLN A 469 -3.88 1.45 -6.79
CA GLN A 469 -3.66 0.13 -7.35
C GLN A 469 -4.11 -0.93 -6.36
N ILE A 470 -4.61 -2.05 -6.87
CA ILE A 470 -4.90 -3.21 -6.03
C ILE A 470 -3.57 -3.70 -5.46
N PRO A 471 -3.41 -3.84 -4.13
CA PRO A 471 -2.16 -4.35 -3.58
C PRO A 471 -1.89 -5.80 -4.01
N SER A 472 -0.61 -6.16 -4.12
CA SER A 472 -0.22 -7.54 -4.39
C SER A 472 -0.69 -8.47 -3.28
N HIS A 473 -1.18 -9.63 -3.67
CA HIS A 473 -1.67 -10.66 -2.76
C HIS A 473 -1.63 -12.01 -3.45
N SER A 474 -1.86 -13.09 -2.71
CA SER A 474 -1.94 -14.41 -3.30
C SER A 474 -2.96 -15.30 -2.60
N ILE A 475 -3.44 -16.29 -3.35
CA ILE A 475 -4.26 -17.39 -2.83
C ILE A 475 -3.40 -18.64 -2.83
N GLN A 476 -3.29 -19.28 -1.67
CA GLN A 476 -2.48 -20.47 -1.46
C GLN A 476 -3.33 -21.65 -0.99
N ASN A 477 -3.10 -22.83 -1.56
CA ASN A 477 -3.65 -24.07 -1.04
C ASN A 477 -2.96 -24.48 0.27
N ARG A 478 -3.72 -24.75 1.32
CA ARG A 478 -3.19 -25.10 2.64
C ARG A 478 -2.39 -26.41 2.62
N LYS A 479 -2.82 -27.41 1.86
CA LYS A 479 -2.21 -28.75 1.86
C LYS A 479 -1.02 -28.84 0.90
N SER A 480 -1.20 -28.45 -0.36
CA SER A 480 -0.15 -28.54 -1.39
C SER A 480 0.85 -27.38 -1.35
N LYS A 481 0.48 -26.26 -0.70
CA LYS A 481 1.23 -24.99 -0.70
C LYS A 481 1.37 -24.33 -2.09
N ASN A 482 0.62 -24.79 -3.09
CA ASN A 482 0.53 -24.12 -4.38
C ASN A 482 -0.05 -22.72 -4.20
N THR A 483 0.52 -21.73 -4.88
CA THR A 483 0.15 -20.32 -4.73
C THR A 483 -0.11 -19.70 -6.09
N ILE A 484 -1.18 -18.91 -6.20
CA ILE A 484 -1.42 -18.00 -7.32
C ILE A 484 -1.32 -16.57 -6.82
N GLN A 485 -0.38 -15.86 -7.43
CA GLN A 485 -0.06 -14.47 -7.10
C GLN A 485 -0.80 -13.53 -8.04
N TYR A 486 -1.40 -12.50 -7.45
CA TYR A 486 -1.91 -11.34 -8.17
C TYR A 486 -0.88 -10.22 -8.05
N GLU A 487 -0.33 -9.82 -9.20
CA GLU A 487 0.58 -8.68 -9.30
C GLU A 487 -0.09 -7.55 -10.07
N PRO A 488 -0.30 -6.36 -9.46
CA PRO A 488 -0.85 -5.23 -10.17
C PRO A 488 0.13 -4.69 -11.21
N SER A 489 -0.40 -4.18 -12.33
CA SER A 489 0.44 -3.48 -13.30
C SER A 489 0.92 -2.15 -12.70
N PRO A 490 2.24 -1.89 -12.57
CA PRO A 490 2.76 -0.64 -12.00
C PRO A 490 2.38 0.59 -12.83
N ASN A 491 2.00 0.39 -14.10
CA ASN A 491 1.60 1.44 -15.02
C ASN A 491 0.11 1.75 -14.98
N ARG A 492 -0.73 0.95 -14.31
CA ARG A 492 -2.18 1.16 -14.26
C ARG A 492 -2.58 1.84 -12.96
N ILE A 493 -3.16 3.03 -13.03
CA ILE A 493 -3.50 3.87 -11.88
C ILE A 493 -5.01 4.14 -11.91
N HIS A 494 -5.70 3.85 -10.82
CA HIS A 494 -7.14 4.07 -10.68
C HIS A 494 -7.41 5.24 -9.75
N LEU A 495 -8.11 6.26 -10.25
CA LEU A 495 -8.43 7.45 -9.49
C LEU A 495 -9.78 7.25 -8.79
N LEU A 496 -9.71 6.66 -7.60
CA LEU A 496 -10.88 6.25 -6.81
C LEU A 496 -11.41 7.34 -5.87
N ARG A 497 -10.60 8.38 -5.67
CA ARG A 497 -10.78 9.37 -4.61
C ARG A 497 -11.17 10.72 -5.18
N ARG A 498 -12.27 11.27 -4.67
CA ARG A 498 -12.68 12.66 -4.93
C ARG A 498 -12.71 13.42 -3.62
N GLY A 499 -11.92 14.50 -3.55
CA GLY A 499 -11.66 15.18 -2.28
C GLY A 499 -11.08 14.21 -1.25
N ASP A 500 -11.75 14.07 -0.11
CA ASP A 500 -11.29 13.22 1.00
C ASP A 500 -11.95 11.84 1.11
N GLN A 501 -12.72 11.43 0.09
CA GLN A 501 -13.47 10.17 0.10
C GLN A 501 -13.12 9.28 -1.09
N ASN A 502 -12.91 7.99 -0.81
CA ASN A 502 -12.84 6.94 -1.83
C ASN A 502 -14.27 6.63 -2.25
N LEU A 503 -14.69 7.17 -3.39
CA LEU A 503 -16.05 7.04 -3.91
C LEU A 503 -16.21 5.83 -4.83
N PHE A 504 -15.11 5.28 -5.35
CA PHE A 504 -15.12 4.19 -6.30
C PHE A 504 -14.29 3.02 -5.75
N SER A 505 -14.71 1.80 -6.02
CA SER A 505 -13.85 0.61 -5.97
C SER A 505 -13.16 0.39 -7.32
N ILE A 506 -12.15 -0.47 -7.34
CA ILE A 506 -11.61 -1.05 -8.58
C ILE A 506 -12.41 -2.30 -8.88
N TYR A 507 -13.09 -2.30 -10.02
CA TYR A 507 -13.89 -3.38 -10.55
C TYR A 507 -13.13 -4.10 -11.67
N ILE A 508 -13.20 -5.43 -11.67
CA ILE A 508 -12.40 -6.27 -12.57
C ILE A 508 -13.32 -7.15 -13.39
N ASP A 509 -13.48 -6.81 -14.67
CA ASP A 509 -14.19 -7.60 -15.67
C ASP A 509 -13.37 -7.58 -16.96
N ASP A 510 -12.52 -8.61 -17.12
CA ASP A 510 -11.37 -8.71 -18.04
C ASP A 510 -10.28 -7.63 -17.89
N ILE A 511 -10.66 -6.41 -17.54
CA ILE A 511 -9.79 -5.24 -17.30
C ILE A 511 -10.12 -4.61 -15.94
N GLU A 512 -9.11 -4.04 -15.30
CA GLU A 512 -9.29 -3.28 -14.05
C GLU A 512 -9.77 -1.86 -14.37
N THR A 513 -10.83 -1.43 -13.72
CA THR A 513 -11.46 -0.14 -13.96
C THR A 513 -12.07 0.46 -12.69
N PRO A 514 -12.24 1.79 -12.58
CA PRO A 514 -13.12 2.36 -11.57
C PRO A 514 -14.54 1.82 -11.76
N HIS A 515 -15.19 1.46 -10.65
CA HIS A 515 -16.44 0.73 -10.66
C HIS A 515 -17.54 1.36 -11.55
N PRO A 516 -18.17 0.59 -12.44
CA PRO A 516 -19.24 1.10 -13.29
C PRO A 516 -20.53 1.36 -12.53
N LYS A 517 -21.17 2.49 -12.80
CA LYS A 517 -22.46 2.84 -12.19
C LYS A 517 -23.60 1.86 -12.52
N SER A 518 -23.56 1.20 -13.67
CA SER A 518 -24.64 0.32 -14.16
C SER A 518 -24.85 -0.92 -13.28
N VAL A 519 -23.78 -1.45 -12.68
CA VAL A 519 -23.78 -2.65 -11.83
C VAL A 519 -23.58 -2.32 -10.35
N CYS A 520 -23.51 -1.03 -10.02
CA CYS A 520 -23.37 -0.57 -8.64
C CYS A 520 -24.59 -0.94 -7.79
N GLN A 521 -24.35 -1.22 -6.50
CA GLN A 521 -25.43 -1.38 -5.55
C GLN A 521 -26.18 -0.04 -5.36
N LYS A 522 -27.51 -0.08 -5.52
CA LYS A 522 -28.37 1.12 -5.56
C LYS A 522 -28.31 1.95 -4.28
N ASP A 523 -28.25 1.29 -3.13
CA ASP A 523 -28.21 1.97 -1.83
C ASP A 523 -26.89 2.75 -1.66
N LEU A 524 -25.74 2.16 -2.03
CA LEU A 524 -24.44 2.85 -2.03
C LEU A 524 -24.41 4.01 -3.01
N LEU A 525 -24.97 3.80 -4.21
CA LEU A 525 -25.05 4.81 -5.24
C LEU A 525 -25.83 6.04 -4.78
N SER A 526 -26.88 5.85 -3.96
CA SER A 526 -27.67 6.95 -3.39
C SER A 526 -26.86 7.85 -2.44
N PHE A 527 -25.80 7.31 -1.83
CA PHE A 527 -24.84 8.03 -1.01
C PHE A 527 -23.61 8.53 -1.81
N GLY A 528 -23.59 8.32 -3.13
CA GLY A 528 -22.51 8.75 -4.03
C GLY A 528 -21.36 7.76 -4.19
N PHE A 529 -21.46 6.55 -3.62
CA PHE A 529 -20.46 5.50 -3.74
C PHE A 529 -20.78 4.56 -4.91
N GLN A 530 -19.78 4.26 -5.74
CA GLN A 530 -19.87 3.27 -6.82
C GLN A 530 -19.10 2.02 -6.42
N LEU A 531 -19.78 1.10 -5.74
CA LEU A 531 -19.24 -0.17 -5.25
C LEU A 531 -20.36 -1.24 -5.31
N SER A 532 -20.02 -2.52 -5.41
CA SER A 532 -20.97 -3.64 -5.42
C SER A 532 -20.56 -4.84 -4.54
N PRO A 533 -20.22 -4.63 -3.26
CA PRO A 533 -19.72 -5.71 -2.42
C PRO A 533 -20.73 -6.87 -2.35
N GLY A 534 -20.23 -8.08 -2.58
CA GLY A 534 -21.01 -9.32 -2.55
C GLY A 534 -21.79 -9.62 -3.83
N LYS A 535 -21.65 -8.82 -4.89
CA LYS A 535 -22.37 -9.03 -6.14
C LYS A 535 -21.52 -8.62 -7.34
N HIS A 536 -21.14 -9.60 -8.16
CA HIS A 536 -20.39 -9.36 -9.38
C HIS A 536 -21.22 -9.66 -10.63
N GLU A 537 -21.42 -8.67 -11.50
CA GLU A 537 -22.15 -8.81 -12.78
C GLU A 537 -21.34 -8.25 -13.95
N SER A 538 -21.04 -9.07 -14.95
CA SER A 538 -20.30 -8.62 -16.15
C SER A 538 -20.99 -7.42 -16.82
N THR A 539 -20.22 -6.43 -17.26
CA THR A 539 -20.74 -5.18 -17.82
C THR A 539 -19.82 -4.59 -18.88
N ILE A 540 -20.40 -4.03 -19.93
CA ILE A 540 -19.63 -3.35 -20.97
C ILE A 540 -19.37 -1.92 -20.52
N VAL A 541 -18.10 -1.58 -20.30
CA VAL A 541 -17.73 -0.23 -19.90
C VAL A 541 -17.36 0.63 -21.11
N LYS A 542 -18.09 1.73 -21.29
CA LYS A 542 -17.83 2.69 -22.37
C LYS A 542 -16.59 3.54 -22.04
N GLN A 543 -15.56 3.46 -22.87
CA GLN A 543 -14.45 4.41 -22.83
C GLN A 543 -14.86 5.73 -23.47
N LEU A 544 -14.54 6.84 -22.81
CA LEU A 544 -14.90 8.18 -23.23
C LEU A 544 -13.68 8.93 -23.75
N ALA A 545 -13.91 9.64 -24.84
CA ALA A 545 -12.96 10.61 -25.36
C ALA A 545 -13.08 11.93 -24.57
N SER A 546 -11.96 12.63 -24.43
CA SER A 546 -11.82 13.84 -23.64
C SER A 546 -11.08 14.92 -24.42
N GLN A 547 -11.10 16.15 -23.91
CA GLN A 547 -10.30 17.26 -24.44
C GLN A 547 -9.54 17.90 -23.30
N LEU A 548 -8.22 18.02 -23.40
CA LEU A 548 -7.45 18.78 -22.40
C LEU A 548 -7.83 20.25 -22.52
N LEU A 549 -8.42 20.82 -21.47
CA LEU A 549 -8.88 22.20 -21.43
C LEU A 549 -7.83 23.10 -20.78
N GLU A 550 -7.29 22.70 -19.65
CA GLU A 550 -6.41 23.55 -18.87
C GLU A 550 -5.43 22.73 -18.02
N PHE A 551 -4.23 23.27 -17.82
CA PHE A 551 -3.19 22.71 -16.97
C PHE A 551 -2.51 23.83 -16.17
N ALA A 552 -2.34 23.65 -14.87
CA ALA A 552 -1.55 24.57 -14.04
C ALA A 552 -0.53 23.79 -13.18
N VAL A 553 0.67 24.36 -13.02
CA VAL A 553 1.77 23.74 -12.24
C VAL A 553 1.85 24.33 -10.83
N THR A 554 1.57 25.63 -10.68
CA THR A 554 1.83 26.39 -9.44
C THR A 554 0.71 27.40 -9.18
N PRO A 555 0.53 27.85 -7.91
CA PRO A 555 1.00 27.20 -6.68
C PRO A 555 0.15 25.96 -6.32
N PHE A 556 -1.01 25.79 -6.93
CA PHE A 556 -1.91 24.66 -6.72
C PHE A 556 -2.08 23.90 -8.05
N PRO A 557 -1.24 22.88 -8.33
CA PRO A 557 -1.28 22.21 -9.61
C PRO A 557 -2.61 21.47 -9.87
N PHE A 558 -3.10 21.54 -11.11
CA PHE A 558 -4.29 20.83 -11.56
C PHE A 558 -4.31 20.59 -13.09
N LEU A 559 -5.15 19.66 -13.53
CA LEU A 559 -5.52 19.40 -14.92
C LEU A 559 -7.04 19.40 -15.06
N ASP A 560 -7.55 19.98 -16.14
CA ASP A 560 -8.97 19.94 -16.50
C ASP A 560 -9.18 19.25 -17.85
N PHE A 561 -10.08 18.27 -17.86
CA PHE A 561 -10.56 17.62 -19.07
C PHE A 561 -12.03 17.94 -19.32
N GLY A 562 -12.36 18.22 -20.59
CA GLY A 562 -13.70 18.47 -21.09
C GLY A 562 -14.31 17.23 -21.75
N TYR A 563 -15.63 17.08 -21.60
CA TYR A 563 -16.43 15.95 -22.09
C TYR A 563 -17.71 16.43 -22.77
N SER A 564 -18.44 15.52 -23.41
CA SER A 564 -19.86 15.75 -23.68
C SER A 564 -20.65 15.57 -22.38
N GLU A 565 -21.53 16.52 -22.04
CA GLU A 565 -22.26 16.51 -20.76
C GLU A 565 -23.07 15.23 -20.56
N LEU A 566 -23.75 14.75 -21.60
CA LEU A 566 -24.65 13.59 -21.52
C LEU A 566 -23.93 12.24 -21.43
N GLU A 567 -22.62 12.19 -21.68
CA GLU A 567 -21.89 10.92 -21.65
C GLU A 567 -21.57 10.45 -20.23
N GLU A 568 -21.48 9.15 -20.03
CA GLU A 568 -21.09 8.52 -18.77
C GLU A 568 -20.28 7.27 -19.10
N GLY A 569 -19.22 7.02 -18.33
CA GLY A 569 -18.27 5.96 -18.62
C GLY A 569 -16.88 6.24 -18.06
N ILE A 570 -15.87 5.54 -18.57
CA ILE A 570 -14.48 5.66 -18.12
C ILE A 570 -13.73 6.64 -18.99
N GLY A 571 -13.12 7.65 -18.37
CA GLY A 571 -12.09 8.44 -19.01
C GLY A 571 -10.70 7.89 -18.65
N SER A 572 -9.76 8.10 -19.56
CA SER A 572 -8.36 7.72 -19.35
C SER A 572 -7.39 8.71 -19.96
N PHE A 573 -6.22 8.88 -19.35
CA PHE A 573 -5.08 9.58 -19.95
C PHE A 573 -3.76 8.92 -19.55
N ARG A 574 -2.72 9.13 -20.35
CA ARG A 574 -1.38 8.54 -20.17
C ARG A 574 -0.31 9.63 -20.07
N THR A 575 0.74 9.40 -19.29
CA THR A 575 1.91 10.30 -19.19
C THR A 575 3.12 9.73 -19.96
N VAL A 576 4.20 10.51 -20.15
CA VAL A 576 5.44 10.04 -20.83
C VAL A 576 6.05 8.81 -20.16
N ALA A 577 5.87 8.65 -18.84
CA ALA A 577 6.29 7.47 -18.10
C ALA A 577 5.44 6.22 -18.41
N THR A 578 4.54 6.27 -19.39
CA THR A 578 3.59 5.21 -19.76
C THR A 578 2.62 4.79 -18.65
N LYS A 579 2.44 5.62 -17.62
CA LYS A 579 1.42 5.42 -16.59
C LYS A 579 0.06 5.85 -17.13
N GLU A 580 -0.91 4.94 -17.08
CA GLU A 580 -2.30 5.10 -17.50
C GLU A 580 -3.19 5.37 -16.28
N TYR A 581 -3.96 6.45 -16.34
CA TYR A 581 -4.82 6.91 -15.26
C TYR A 581 -6.28 6.73 -15.67
N PHE A 582 -7.03 5.94 -14.92
CA PHE A 582 -8.44 5.63 -15.16
C PHE A 582 -9.33 6.29 -14.10
N TYR A 583 -10.43 6.91 -14.52
CA TYR A 583 -11.41 7.54 -13.63
C TYR A 583 -12.82 7.37 -14.20
N TRP A 584 -13.82 7.43 -13.33
CA TRP A 584 -15.22 7.46 -13.76
C TRP A 584 -15.66 8.88 -14.11
N LYS A 585 -16.32 9.06 -15.24
CA LYS A 585 -16.96 10.32 -15.63
C LYS A 585 -18.48 10.22 -15.45
N PRO A 586 -19.07 10.97 -14.49
CA PRO A 586 -20.53 10.97 -14.31
C PRO A 586 -21.27 11.66 -15.45
N ALA A 587 -22.51 11.22 -15.68
CA ALA A 587 -23.45 11.95 -16.54
C ALA A 587 -23.67 13.39 -16.03
N LEU A 588 -23.98 14.30 -16.95
CA LEU A 588 -24.24 15.74 -16.73
C LEU A 588 -23.03 16.54 -16.19
N THR A 589 -21.84 15.94 -16.17
CA THR A 589 -20.61 16.65 -15.81
C THR A 589 -19.82 16.98 -17.07
N GLY A 590 -19.73 18.26 -17.45
CA GLY A 590 -19.02 18.70 -18.67
C GLY A 590 -17.50 18.79 -18.51
N VAL A 591 -17.01 19.03 -17.29
CA VAL A 591 -15.58 19.22 -16.98
C VAL A 591 -15.22 18.41 -15.73
N LEU A 592 -14.08 17.72 -15.77
CA LEU A 592 -13.49 17.06 -14.62
C LEU A 592 -12.09 17.60 -14.35
N SER A 593 -11.81 17.78 -13.07
CA SER A 593 -10.57 18.35 -12.57
C SER A 593 -9.76 17.32 -11.79
N PHE A 594 -8.45 17.35 -11.97
CA PHE A 594 -7.49 16.43 -11.37
C PHE A 594 -6.40 17.22 -10.67
N GLY A 595 -5.98 16.81 -9.48
CA GLY A 595 -4.99 17.55 -8.68
C GLY A 595 -4.42 16.69 -7.55
N TYR A 596 -3.33 17.12 -6.91
CA TYR A 596 -2.71 16.35 -5.82
C TYR A 596 -3.62 16.15 -4.59
N GLY A 597 -4.48 17.13 -4.31
CA GLY A 597 -5.37 17.12 -3.17
C GLY A 597 -6.23 18.38 -3.13
N SER A 598 -7.19 18.40 -2.20
CA SER A 598 -8.02 19.58 -1.96
C SER A 598 -7.17 20.74 -1.46
N SER A 599 -7.50 21.94 -1.92
CA SER A 599 -6.92 23.19 -1.45
C SER A 599 -7.97 24.30 -1.54
N LEU A 600 -7.68 25.46 -0.96
CA LEU A 600 -8.57 26.62 -1.05
C LEU A 600 -8.90 27.00 -2.51
N CYS A 601 -7.93 26.86 -3.41
CA CYS A 601 -8.09 27.18 -4.83
C CYS A 601 -8.59 25.98 -5.64
N ASN A 602 -8.17 24.76 -5.33
CA ASN A 602 -8.56 23.58 -6.10
C ASN A 602 -9.97 23.06 -5.73
N GLY A 603 -10.45 23.41 -4.54
CA GLY A 603 -11.71 22.91 -4.00
C GLY A 603 -11.65 21.41 -3.65
N GLU A 604 -12.80 20.87 -3.26
CA GLU A 604 -12.92 19.48 -2.78
C GLU A 604 -13.42 18.50 -3.87
N LYS A 605 -13.82 18.99 -5.04
CA LYS A 605 -14.52 18.19 -6.07
C LYS A 605 -13.61 17.59 -7.16
N LEU A 606 -12.30 17.58 -6.95
CA LEU A 606 -11.30 17.05 -7.89
C LEU A 606 -10.99 15.56 -7.66
N TYR A 607 -10.55 14.89 -8.72
CA TYR A 607 -9.92 13.57 -8.63
C TYR A 607 -8.50 13.71 -8.10
N GLN A 608 -8.20 12.96 -7.04
CA GLN A 608 -6.88 13.00 -6.43
C GLN A 608 -5.86 12.25 -7.29
N LEU A 609 -4.74 12.90 -7.59
CA LEU A 609 -3.58 12.34 -8.29
C LEU A 609 -2.47 11.95 -7.29
N PRO A 610 -1.57 11.02 -7.66
CA PRO A 610 -0.40 10.71 -6.83
C PRO A 610 0.47 11.96 -6.53
N PRO A 611 1.11 12.05 -5.35
CA PRO A 611 1.96 13.19 -4.98
C PRO A 611 3.02 13.57 -6.00
N GLU A 612 3.62 12.57 -6.62
CA GLU A 612 4.73 12.75 -7.57
C GLU A 612 4.24 13.07 -8.99
N PHE A 613 2.92 13.16 -9.22
CA PHE A 613 2.37 13.35 -10.56
C PHE A 613 2.87 14.64 -11.22
N PHE A 614 2.84 15.76 -10.50
CA PHE A 614 3.29 17.08 -11.00
C PHE A 614 4.76 17.38 -10.69
N SER A 615 5.58 16.34 -10.46
CA SER A 615 7.03 16.51 -10.29
C SER A 615 7.70 17.03 -11.58
N ASN A 616 8.99 17.38 -11.50
CA ASN A 616 9.82 17.94 -12.60
C ASN A 616 9.94 17.04 -13.86
N HIS A 617 9.21 15.93 -13.93
CA HIS A 617 9.16 15.00 -15.06
C HIS A 617 7.81 15.01 -15.79
N PHE A 618 6.84 15.80 -15.34
CA PHE A 618 5.55 15.92 -16.01
C PHE A 618 5.65 16.85 -17.22
N ASN A 619 5.94 16.27 -18.38
CA ASN A 619 6.17 16.99 -19.64
C ASN A 619 5.19 16.63 -20.78
N SER A 620 4.29 15.67 -20.55
CA SER A 620 3.23 15.37 -21.52
C SER A 620 2.03 14.66 -20.94
N VAL A 621 0.90 14.83 -21.61
CA VAL A 621 -0.30 14.00 -21.44
C VAL A 621 -0.80 13.55 -22.81
N GLU A 622 -1.18 12.29 -22.88
CA GLU A 622 -1.79 11.66 -24.03
C GLU A 622 -3.20 11.16 -23.68
N TYR A 623 -4.16 11.40 -24.56
CA TYR A 623 -5.56 11.06 -24.33
C TYR A 623 -6.29 10.82 -25.65
N LEU A 624 -7.46 10.19 -25.59
CA LEU A 624 -8.34 10.02 -26.74
C LEU A 624 -9.15 11.31 -26.94
N ASP A 625 -8.96 11.98 -28.06
CA ASP A 625 -9.57 13.29 -28.33
C ASP A 625 -11.07 13.20 -28.62
N LYS A 626 -11.84 14.07 -27.96
CA LYS A 626 -13.31 14.10 -28.03
C LYS A 626 -13.86 14.35 -29.43
N ASP A 627 -13.22 15.20 -30.22
CA ASP A 627 -13.76 15.66 -31.50
C ASP A 627 -13.33 14.73 -32.65
N THR A 628 -12.09 14.24 -32.60
CA THR A 628 -11.48 13.43 -33.68
C THR A 628 -11.48 11.93 -33.39
N SER A 629 -11.69 11.52 -32.14
CA SER A 629 -11.52 10.13 -31.67
C SER A 629 -10.13 9.55 -31.98
N GLN A 630 -9.11 10.41 -32.11
CA GLN A 630 -7.71 10.03 -32.28
C GLN A 630 -6.93 10.22 -30.99
N ILE A 631 -5.83 9.49 -30.85
CA ILE A 631 -4.93 9.70 -29.73
C ILE A 631 -4.16 11.01 -29.95
N VAL A 632 -4.28 11.94 -29.02
CA VAL A 632 -3.60 13.24 -29.04
C VAL A 632 -2.55 13.28 -27.94
N LEU A 633 -1.34 13.68 -28.31
CA LEU A 633 -0.21 13.90 -27.40
C LEU A 633 0.03 15.40 -27.23
N SER A 634 -0.14 15.89 -26.01
CA SER A 634 0.20 17.26 -25.62
C SER A 634 1.52 17.26 -24.86
N GLN A 635 2.53 17.97 -25.37
CA GLN A 635 3.88 18.04 -24.82
C GLN A 635 4.31 19.48 -24.50
N TRP A 636 5.12 19.64 -23.47
CA TRP A 636 5.72 20.92 -23.07
C TRP A 636 7.12 20.71 -22.50
N THR A 637 7.96 21.75 -22.50
CA THR A 637 9.30 21.72 -21.89
C THR A 637 9.33 22.59 -20.64
N ASP A 638 10.25 22.32 -19.72
CA ASP A 638 10.42 23.13 -18.51
C ASP A 638 10.68 24.60 -18.85
N SER A 639 11.49 24.88 -19.87
CA SER A 639 11.72 26.24 -20.36
C SER A 639 10.44 26.93 -20.82
N ILE A 640 9.58 26.20 -21.54
CA ILE A 640 8.29 26.71 -22.02
C ILE A 640 7.32 26.94 -20.86
N LEU A 641 7.23 26.01 -19.90
CA LEU A 641 6.40 26.14 -18.71
C LEU A 641 6.82 27.39 -17.91
N THR A 642 8.12 27.54 -17.65
CA THR A 642 8.67 28.61 -16.81
C THR A 642 8.59 29.98 -17.49
N GLU A 643 8.87 30.07 -18.80
CA GLU A 643 8.80 31.33 -19.54
C GLU A 643 7.37 31.84 -19.68
N LYS A 644 6.37 30.94 -19.78
CA LYS A 644 4.99 31.29 -20.16
C LYS A 644 4.01 31.32 -18.99
N SER A 645 4.38 30.85 -17.79
CA SER A 645 3.53 30.86 -16.58
C SER A 645 3.39 32.22 -15.87
N HIS A 646 3.99 33.30 -16.41
CA HIS A 646 3.98 34.70 -15.92
C HIS A 646 3.71 34.85 -14.40
N GLY A 647 4.79 34.76 -13.61
CA GLY A 647 4.72 34.91 -12.16
C GLY A 647 3.90 33.83 -11.45
N ASP A 648 3.86 32.61 -11.99
CA ASP A 648 3.13 31.45 -11.44
C ASP A 648 1.59 31.57 -11.44
N THR A 649 1.03 32.55 -12.16
CA THR A 649 -0.41 32.89 -12.09
C THR A 649 -1.19 32.44 -13.31
N ARG A 650 -0.51 31.93 -14.34
CA ARG A 650 -1.14 31.49 -15.59
C ARG A 650 -1.18 29.97 -15.68
N SER A 651 -2.35 29.48 -16.08
CA SER A 651 -2.55 28.12 -16.56
C SER A 651 -2.36 28.06 -18.08
N LEU A 652 -2.13 26.85 -18.58
CA LEU A 652 -1.85 26.52 -19.96
C LEU A 652 -3.09 25.87 -20.59
N HIS A 653 -3.57 26.46 -21.67
CA HIS A 653 -4.56 25.86 -22.54
C HIS A 653 -3.85 25.39 -23.82
N PRO A 654 -4.02 24.12 -24.25
CA PRO A 654 -3.40 23.63 -25.47
C PRO A 654 -4.04 24.32 -26.68
N GLU A 655 -3.26 25.14 -27.39
CA GLU A 655 -3.66 25.81 -28.63
C GLU A 655 -2.71 25.38 -29.77
N PRO A 656 -3.16 25.43 -31.04
CA PRO A 656 -2.32 25.05 -32.17
C PRO A 656 -1.18 26.05 -32.41
N ALA A 657 -0.01 25.52 -32.79
CA ALA A 657 1.13 26.31 -33.25
C ALA A 657 0.70 27.35 -34.32
N PRO A 658 1.15 28.61 -34.26
CA PRO A 658 2.27 29.13 -33.48
C PRO A 658 1.96 29.59 -32.03
N ILE A 659 0.71 29.51 -31.55
CA ILE A 659 0.40 29.91 -30.16
C ILE A 659 -0.04 28.70 -29.37
N TYR A 660 0.82 28.24 -28.46
CA TYR A 660 0.62 27.03 -27.66
C TYR A 660 -0.01 27.28 -26.27
N PHE A 661 -0.36 28.53 -25.94
CA PHE A 661 -0.94 28.92 -24.64
C PHE A 661 -2.12 29.87 -24.80
N SER A 662 -3.19 29.65 -24.05
CA SER A 662 -4.16 30.69 -23.69
C SER A 662 -4.49 30.62 -22.21
N SER A 663 -4.76 31.76 -21.58
CA SER A 663 -5.18 31.79 -20.18
C SER A 663 -6.70 31.65 -20.12
N SER A 664 -7.24 31.01 -19.09
CA SER A 664 -8.69 31.01 -18.84
C SER A 664 -9.05 32.11 -17.84
N LEU A 665 -9.92 33.06 -18.22
CA LEU A 665 -10.37 34.16 -17.36
C LEU A 665 -11.61 33.74 -16.59
N ARG A 666 -11.41 33.24 -15.36
CA ARG A 666 -12.33 33.31 -14.19
C ARG A 666 -11.67 32.61 -12.99
N PRO A 667 -11.03 33.34 -12.06
CA PRO A 667 -10.63 32.75 -10.78
C PRO A 667 -11.88 32.30 -10.01
N SER A 668 -11.80 31.17 -9.30
CA SER A 668 -12.86 30.79 -8.36
C SER A 668 -13.04 31.90 -7.34
N ALA A 669 -14.29 32.19 -6.96
CA ALA A 669 -14.62 33.12 -5.89
C ALA A 669 -13.94 32.76 -4.55
N THR A 670 -13.48 31.52 -4.39
CA THR A 670 -12.79 31.02 -3.19
C THR A 670 -11.27 31.15 -3.24
N CYS A 671 -10.67 31.44 -4.40
CA CYS A 671 -9.22 31.50 -4.55
C CYS A 671 -8.72 32.95 -4.40
N PRO A 672 -7.98 33.29 -3.32
CA PRO A 672 -7.56 34.66 -3.07
C PRO A 672 -6.47 35.10 -4.06
N GLY A 673 -6.61 36.29 -4.64
CA GLY A 673 -5.60 36.86 -5.56
C GLY A 673 -5.87 36.56 -7.04
N ILE A 674 -4.80 36.51 -7.83
CA ILE A 674 -4.84 36.26 -9.29
C ILE A 674 -4.58 34.78 -9.64
N TRP A 675 -4.51 33.90 -8.64
CA TRP A 675 -4.30 32.46 -8.83
C TRP A 675 -5.51 31.81 -9.48
N ARG A 676 -5.25 30.83 -10.34
CA ARG A 676 -6.30 30.09 -11.05
C ARG A 676 -6.77 28.90 -10.23
N SER A 677 -7.96 28.43 -10.58
CA SER A 677 -8.61 27.29 -9.95
C SER A 677 -9.25 26.40 -11.01
N PRO A 678 -9.40 25.10 -10.74
CA PRO A 678 -10.40 24.24 -11.36
C PRO A 678 -11.77 24.95 -11.45
N GLY A 679 -12.53 24.72 -12.52
CA GLY A 679 -13.73 25.51 -12.80
C GLY A 679 -14.91 24.74 -13.40
N ILE A 680 -16.11 25.27 -13.20
CA ILE A 680 -17.39 24.81 -13.78
C ILE A 680 -17.58 25.21 -15.25
N GLY A 681 -16.68 26.04 -15.78
CA GLY A 681 -16.67 26.51 -17.15
C GLY A 681 -15.38 27.29 -17.41
N LYS A 682 -14.90 27.28 -18.66
CA LYS A 682 -13.64 27.88 -19.06
C LYS A 682 -13.89 28.90 -20.16
N GLN A 683 -13.41 30.12 -19.96
CA GLN A 683 -13.45 31.18 -20.98
C GLN A 683 -12.01 31.55 -21.30
N ARG A 684 -11.60 31.35 -22.55
CA ARG A 684 -10.25 31.68 -23.00
C ARG A 684 -10.09 33.20 -23.01
N SER A 685 -8.94 33.68 -22.57
CA SER A 685 -8.50 35.04 -22.79
C SER A 685 -7.97 35.18 -24.20
N LEU A 686 -8.13 36.36 -24.78
CA LEU A 686 -7.41 36.72 -25.98
C LEU A 686 -5.91 36.83 -25.66
N GLU A 687 -5.08 36.22 -26.48
CA GLU A 687 -3.62 36.34 -26.49
C GLU A 687 -3.20 36.78 -27.89
N ILE A 688 -2.30 37.77 -27.95
CA ILE A 688 -1.77 38.34 -29.19
C ILE A 688 -0.25 38.21 -29.12
N ILE A 689 0.37 37.72 -30.20
CA ILE A 689 1.82 37.74 -30.35
C ILE A 689 2.20 38.40 -31.68
N LYS A 690 3.29 39.15 -31.69
CA LYS A 690 3.88 39.69 -32.92
C LYS A 690 4.72 38.61 -33.61
N ALA A 691 4.52 38.43 -34.91
CA ALA A 691 5.31 37.53 -35.75
C ALA A 691 6.66 38.17 -36.11
N ASN A 692 7.66 37.34 -36.43
CA ASN A 692 9.02 37.79 -36.74
C ASN A 692 9.14 38.64 -38.03
N THR A 693 8.11 38.65 -38.88
CA THR A 693 8.03 39.51 -40.07
C THR A 693 7.26 40.79 -39.74
N GLU A 694 7.77 41.94 -40.19
CA GLU A 694 7.20 43.26 -39.92
C GLU A 694 5.66 43.28 -40.08
N GLU A 695 5.01 43.80 -39.03
CA GLU A 695 3.57 44.09 -38.92
C GLU A 695 2.57 42.92 -38.95
N LYS A 696 3.00 41.66 -38.80
CA LYS A 696 2.07 40.52 -38.67
C LYS A 696 1.90 40.08 -37.22
N TYR A 697 0.69 39.67 -36.85
CA TYR A 697 0.34 39.23 -35.51
C TYR A 697 -0.49 37.95 -35.56
N HIS A 698 -0.33 37.11 -34.56
CA HIS A 698 -1.14 35.91 -34.36
C HIS A 698 -2.02 36.07 -33.13
N THR A 699 -3.20 35.45 -33.16
CA THR A 699 -4.15 35.40 -32.04
C THR A 699 -4.64 33.98 -31.79
N ASN A 700 -5.08 33.70 -30.57
CA ASN A 700 -5.76 32.44 -30.24
C ASN A 700 -7.28 32.49 -30.48
N LEU A 701 -7.89 33.68 -30.45
CA LEU A 701 -9.31 33.94 -30.68
C LEU A 701 -9.54 34.79 -31.93
N PHE A 702 -10.77 34.72 -32.45
CA PHE A 702 -11.23 35.63 -33.51
C PHE A 702 -11.32 37.05 -32.96
N LEU A 703 -10.70 38.01 -33.64
CA LEU A 703 -10.78 39.42 -33.26
C LEU A 703 -12.08 40.02 -33.80
N ASP A 704 -12.96 40.44 -32.90
CA ASP A 704 -14.18 41.15 -33.25
C ASP A 704 -13.94 42.67 -33.39
N SER A 705 -15.00 43.46 -33.51
CA SER A 705 -14.91 44.92 -33.65
C SER A 705 -14.55 45.66 -32.35
N LEU A 706 -14.41 44.97 -31.21
CA LEU A 706 -14.05 45.55 -29.92
C LEU A 706 -12.54 45.69 -29.74
N ILE A 707 -11.73 45.12 -30.65
CA ILE A 707 -10.27 45.29 -30.61
C ILE A 707 -9.91 46.74 -30.94
N GLU A 708 -9.26 47.40 -29.99
CA GLU A 708 -8.72 48.73 -30.17
C GLU A 708 -7.20 48.65 -30.30
N VAL A 709 -6.68 49.20 -31.40
CA VAL A 709 -5.24 49.28 -31.64
C VAL A 709 -4.83 50.73 -31.78
N GLN A 710 -3.84 51.14 -30.98
CA GLN A 710 -3.19 52.44 -31.09
C GLN A 710 -1.72 52.24 -31.45
N ILE A 711 -1.18 53.08 -32.32
CA ILE A 711 0.26 53.15 -32.59
C ILE A 711 0.81 54.48 -32.08
N GLY A 712 2.06 54.47 -31.62
CA GLY A 712 2.78 55.67 -31.23
C GLY A 712 3.54 55.52 -29.92
N ASN A 713 3.73 56.64 -29.23
CA ASN A 713 4.33 56.74 -27.89
C ASN A 713 3.56 57.81 -27.09
N VAL A 714 4.07 58.30 -25.94
CA VAL A 714 3.34 59.31 -25.15
C VAL A 714 3.17 60.64 -25.90
N ARG A 715 4.07 60.99 -26.82
CA ARG A 715 3.99 62.24 -27.59
C ARG A 715 2.81 62.24 -28.56
N GLN A 716 2.59 61.13 -29.25
CA GLN A 716 1.53 60.99 -30.23
C GLN A 716 1.05 59.55 -30.28
N LYS A 717 -0.26 59.33 -30.09
CA LYS A 717 -0.93 58.05 -30.33
C LYS A 717 -2.02 58.22 -31.38
N GLN A 718 -2.06 57.33 -32.35
CA GLN A 718 -3.07 57.30 -33.41
C GLN A 718 -3.75 55.94 -33.43
N GLN A 719 -5.07 55.93 -33.54
CA GLN A 719 -5.84 54.69 -33.71
C GLN A 719 -5.60 54.10 -35.10
N ILE A 720 -5.42 52.78 -35.16
CA ILE A 720 -5.17 52.03 -36.39
C ILE A 720 -6.18 50.90 -36.56
N ASN A 721 -6.56 50.66 -37.80
CA ASN A 721 -7.36 49.51 -38.18
C ASN A 721 -6.48 48.27 -38.43
N ILE A 722 -6.99 47.12 -38.01
CA ILE A 722 -6.40 45.83 -38.33
C ILE A 722 -6.87 45.35 -39.71
N LEU A 723 -5.98 44.68 -40.44
CA LEU A 723 -6.26 43.97 -41.67
C LEU A 723 -6.24 42.46 -41.39
N PRO A 724 -7.39 41.78 -41.33
CA PRO A 724 -7.42 40.33 -41.09
C PRO A 724 -6.82 39.58 -42.28
N LEU A 725 -5.86 38.70 -41.99
CA LEU A 725 -5.24 37.81 -42.98
C LEU A 725 -5.85 36.40 -42.92
N SER A 726 -6.23 35.95 -41.72
CA SER A 726 -6.95 34.72 -41.43
C SER A 726 -7.72 34.86 -40.10
N ASN A 727 -8.45 33.82 -39.68
CA ASN A 727 -9.18 33.84 -38.41
C ASN A 727 -8.28 34.04 -37.16
N LYS A 728 -6.99 33.71 -37.25
CA LYS A 728 -6.02 33.77 -36.15
C LYS A 728 -4.76 34.58 -36.52
N THR A 729 -4.82 35.38 -37.58
CA THR A 729 -3.66 36.16 -38.05
C THR A 729 -4.13 37.45 -38.70
N PHE A 730 -3.49 38.56 -38.37
CA PHE A 730 -3.82 39.88 -38.90
C PHE A 730 -2.56 40.73 -39.04
N SER A 731 -2.67 41.85 -39.77
CA SER A 731 -1.63 42.87 -39.85
C SER A 731 -2.17 44.26 -39.50
N LEU A 732 -1.30 45.22 -39.23
CA LEU A 732 -1.70 46.62 -39.01
C LEU A 732 -1.67 47.40 -40.32
N GLN A 733 -2.65 48.27 -40.56
CA GLN A 733 -2.67 49.10 -41.77
C GLN A 733 -1.84 50.39 -41.57
N LEU A 734 -0.50 50.28 -41.68
CA LEU A 734 0.40 51.41 -41.38
C LEU A 734 0.55 52.45 -42.51
N ALA A 735 0.03 52.17 -43.72
CA ALA A 735 0.26 53.01 -44.90
C ALA A 735 -0.23 54.48 -44.79
N ASN A 736 -1.15 54.77 -43.86
CA ASN A 736 -1.74 56.11 -43.67
C ASN A 736 -1.31 56.79 -42.36
N VAL A 737 -0.31 56.24 -41.68
CA VAL A 737 0.10 56.71 -40.35
C VAL A 737 1.30 57.63 -40.51
N ASN A 738 1.08 58.93 -40.31
CA ASN A 738 2.16 59.91 -40.34
C ASN A 738 2.74 60.12 -38.93
N LEU A 739 3.63 59.22 -38.53
CA LEU A 739 4.44 59.37 -37.31
C LEU A 739 5.66 60.20 -37.70
N GLY A 740 5.51 61.52 -37.57
CA GLY A 740 6.27 62.54 -38.30
C GLY A 740 7.81 62.58 -38.17
N ILE A 741 8.46 61.63 -37.47
CA ILE A 741 9.92 61.60 -37.32
C ILE A 741 10.49 60.17 -37.53
N PRO A 742 11.35 59.96 -38.56
CA PRO A 742 11.92 58.66 -38.90
C PRO A 742 12.79 58.00 -37.82
N GLU A 743 13.38 58.76 -36.90
CA GLU A 743 14.29 58.24 -35.87
C GLU A 743 13.59 57.84 -34.57
N GLU A 744 12.31 58.16 -34.45
CA GLU A 744 11.56 57.97 -33.22
C GLU A 744 11.14 56.51 -33.02
N GLN A 745 11.26 56.04 -31.77
CA GLN A 745 10.79 54.74 -31.33
C GLN A 745 9.26 54.72 -31.19
N ILE A 746 8.63 53.72 -31.80
CA ILE A 746 7.17 53.60 -31.91
C ILE A 746 6.71 52.22 -31.45
N TYR A 747 5.61 52.21 -30.70
CA TYR A 747 4.96 51.00 -30.21
C TYR A 747 3.53 50.86 -30.75
N SER A 748 3.04 49.63 -30.79
CA SER A 748 1.61 49.32 -30.89
C SER A 748 1.06 48.98 -29.51
N TYR A 749 -0.17 49.36 -29.24
CA TYR A 749 -0.89 49.10 -28.00
C TYR A 749 -2.26 48.50 -28.34
N PHE A 750 -2.56 47.34 -27.76
CA PHE A 750 -3.79 46.60 -27.98
C PHE A 750 -4.64 46.59 -26.71
N SER A 751 -5.93 46.90 -26.85
CA SER A 751 -6.94 46.79 -25.80
C SER A 751 -8.16 46.02 -26.29
N HIS A 752 -8.64 45.09 -25.48
CA HIS A 752 -9.81 44.25 -25.74
C HIS A 752 -10.38 43.74 -24.41
N PRO A 753 -11.70 43.60 -24.24
CA PRO A 753 -12.29 43.10 -22.99
C PRO A 753 -11.83 41.69 -22.59
N GLU A 754 -11.44 40.86 -23.56
CA GLU A 754 -10.97 39.49 -23.31
C GLU A 754 -9.44 39.39 -23.12
N LEU A 755 -8.68 40.49 -23.26
CA LEU A 755 -7.26 40.51 -22.92
C LEU A 755 -7.11 40.55 -21.39
N VAL A 756 -6.28 39.68 -20.81
CA VAL A 756 -5.99 39.69 -19.36
C VAL A 756 -5.37 41.02 -18.92
N LYS A 757 -4.52 41.58 -19.77
CA LYS A 757 -3.88 42.89 -19.65
C LYS A 757 -3.68 43.45 -21.06
N SER A 758 -3.69 44.78 -21.19
CA SER A 758 -3.27 45.41 -22.44
C SER A 758 -1.87 44.94 -22.83
N VAL A 759 -1.66 44.69 -24.11
CA VAL A 759 -0.37 44.23 -24.64
C VAL A 759 0.15 45.24 -25.64
N GLY A 760 1.45 45.50 -25.62
CA GLY A 760 2.09 46.32 -26.65
C GLY A 760 3.34 45.68 -27.22
N PHE A 761 3.67 46.08 -28.45
CA PHE A 761 4.85 45.59 -29.18
C PHE A 761 5.66 46.75 -29.75
N LEU A 762 6.97 46.54 -29.89
CA LEU A 762 7.85 47.49 -30.56
C LEU A 762 7.63 47.39 -32.07
N GLU A 763 7.13 48.44 -32.69
CA GLU A 763 6.94 48.50 -34.15
C GLU A 763 8.17 49.02 -34.86
N LYS A 764 8.84 49.98 -34.25
CA LYS A 764 10.00 50.63 -34.84
C LYS A 764 11.02 50.96 -33.77
N LYS A 765 12.25 50.49 -33.97
CA LYS A 765 13.42 50.83 -33.14
C LYS A 765 13.92 52.22 -33.50
N GLY A 766 14.33 52.98 -32.49
CA GLY A 766 15.17 54.16 -32.71
C GLY A 766 16.59 53.74 -33.14
N PRO A 767 17.40 54.67 -33.67
CA PRO A 767 18.71 54.37 -34.21
C PRO A 767 19.70 53.85 -33.16
N VAL A 768 19.55 54.27 -31.90
CA VAL A 768 20.40 53.86 -30.76
C VAL A 768 19.55 53.11 -29.74
N GLN A 769 20.05 51.98 -29.23
CA GLN A 769 19.34 51.12 -28.27
C GLN A 769 20.09 51.01 -26.95
N ILE A 770 19.36 51.02 -25.83
CA ILE A 770 19.89 50.69 -24.50
C ILE A 770 20.00 49.17 -24.40
N GLU A 771 21.22 48.67 -24.18
CA GLU A 771 21.49 47.23 -24.13
C GLU A 771 21.86 46.73 -22.73
N ALA A 772 22.50 47.56 -21.91
CA ALA A 772 22.76 47.19 -20.52
C ALA A 772 22.73 48.41 -19.58
N ILE A 773 22.43 48.16 -18.32
CA ILE A 773 22.33 49.18 -17.27
C ILE A 773 22.96 48.60 -16.00
N PHE A 774 23.84 49.36 -15.34
CA PHE A 774 24.38 49.03 -14.03
C PHE A 774 23.90 50.06 -13.00
N PRO A 775 22.72 49.83 -12.38
CA PRO A 775 22.07 50.86 -11.60
C PRO A 775 22.64 50.96 -10.18
N ASN A 776 22.86 49.83 -9.48
CA ASN A 776 23.25 49.81 -8.07
C ASN A 776 24.60 49.10 -7.87
N PRO A 777 25.72 49.68 -8.32
CA PRO A 777 27.06 49.11 -8.16
C PRO A 777 27.51 49.05 -6.69
N ILE A 778 28.53 48.23 -6.39
CA ILE A 778 29.15 48.19 -5.05
C ILE A 778 29.77 49.54 -4.70
N GLN A 779 30.42 50.17 -5.67
CA GLN A 779 30.88 51.55 -5.59
C GLN A 779 29.86 52.43 -6.30
N SER A 780 29.15 53.30 -5.56
CA SER A 780 28.08 54.15 -6.09
C SER A 780 28.49 55.07 -7.25
N GLN A 781 29.79 55.17 -7.57
CA GLN A 781 30.31 55.96 -8.67
C GLN A 781 30.62 55.13 -9.92
N ASN A 782 30.31 53.83 -9.90
CA ASN A 782 30.49 52.89 -11.00
C ASN A 782 29.21 52.65 -11.80
N GLU A 783 28.31 53.62 -11.80
CA GLU A 783 27.05 53.54 -12.54
C GLU A 783 27.31 53.80 -14.01
N TRP A 784 26.68 52.97 -14.85
CA TRP A 784 26.81 53.13 -16.28
C TRP A 784 25.63 52.58 -17.05
N ILE A 785 25.47 53.08 -18.27
CA ILE A 785 24.48 52.64 -19.24
C ILE A 785 25.22 52.36 -20.55
N TYR A 786 25.00 51.18 -21.10
CA TYR A 786 25.58 50.73 -22.35
C TYR A 786 24.56 50.88 -23.48
N ILE A 787 24.94 51.65 -24.49
CA ILE A 787 24.10 51.96 -25.65
C ILE A 787 24.82 51.60 -26.95
N CYS A 788 24.07 51.14 -27.96
CA CYS A 788 24.62 50.73 -29.25
C CYS A 788 23.85 51.33 -30.42
N ASN A 789 24.57 51.81 -31.44
CA ASN A 789 23.97 52.25 -32.69
C ASN A 789 23.63 51.01 -33.53
N ARG A 790 22.34 50.77 -33.72
CA ARG A 790 21.79 49.67 -34.53
C ARG A 790 21.25 50.15 -35.87
N SER A 791 21.43 51.42 -36.20
CA SER A 791 21.08 52.00 -37.49
C SER A 791 22.22 51.85 -38.52
N THR A 792 21.93 52.24 -39.76
CA THR A 792 22.91 52.28 -40.85
C THR A 792 23.67 53.61 -40.95
N ASN A 793 23.29 54.61 -40.15
CA ASN A 793 23.86 55.95 -40.20
C ASN A 793 24.65 56.26 -38.91
N PRO A 794 25.73 57.06 -38.97
CA PRO A 794 26.35 57.59 -37.77
C PRO A 794 25.39 58.48 -36.99
N GLU A 795 25.39 58.38 -35.66
CA GLU A 795 24.58 59.19 -34.76
C GLU A 795 25.48 60.04 -33.85
N ASP A 796 25.23 61.34 -33.76
CA ASP A 796 25.95 62.22 -32.84
C ASP A 796 25.23 62.28 -31.49
N LEU A 797 25.82 61.67 -30.48
CA LEU A 797 25.24 61.59 -29.14
C LEU A 797 25.29 62.92 -28.36
N SER A 798 25.93 63.97 -28.88
CA SER A 798 25.84 65.30 -28.28
C SER A 798 24.44 65.94 -28.42
N GLU A 799 23.63 65.44 -29.35
CA GLU A 799 22.22 65.83 -29.53
C GLU A 799 21.26 65.04 -28.63
N TYR A 800 21.80 64.09 -27.86
CA TYR A 800 21.03 63.16 -27.05
C TYR A 800 21.04 63.58 -25.57
N SER A 801 19.96 63.21 -24.89
CA SER A 801 19.81 63.34 -23.45
C SER A 801 19.34 62.03 -22.86
N ILE A 802 19.75 61.79 -21.63
CA ILE A 802 19.22 60.70 -20.82
C ILE A 802 18.28 61.22 -19.75
N GLU A 803 17.18 60.52 -19.55
CA GLU A 803 16.14 60.88 -18.58
C GLU A 803 15.86 59.68 -17.67
N ASP A 804 15.89 59.93 -16.37
CA ASP A 804 15.53 58.98 -15.32
C ASP A 804 14.12 59.31 -14.75
N GLU A 805 13.76 58.89 -13.54
CA GLU A 805 12.43 59.19 -12.97
C GLU A 805 12.20 60.68 -12.65
N THR A 806 13.25 61.47 -12.43
CA THR A 806 13.17 62.81 -11.85
C THR A 806 13.93 63.90 -12.62
N SER A 807 14.87 63.51 -13.47
CA SER A 807 15.92 64.35 -14.02
C SER A 807 16.22 64.01 -15.48
N ILE A 808 16.72 65.01 -16.21
CA ILE A 808 17.16 64.86 -17.60
C ILE A 808 18.49 65.57 -17.80
N ASP A 809 19.46 64.87 -18.39
CA ASP A 809 20.80 65.40 -18.64
C ASP A 809 21.23 65.19 -20.09
N LEU A 810 21.94 66.18 -20.65
CA LEU A 810 22.57 66.05 -21.96
C LEU A 810 23.79 65.15 -21.88
N ILE A 811 23.96 64.30 -22.89
CA ILE A 811 25.11 63.42 -23.05
C ILE A 811 26.25 64.21 -23.71
N VAL A 812 27.45 64.12 -23.15
CA VAL A 812 28.64 64.79 -23.66
C VAL A 812 29.84 63.83 -23.70
N PRO A 813 30.82 64.03 -24.60
CA PRO A 813 32.09 63.30 -24.53
C PRO A 813 32.75 63.46 -23.15
N TYR A 814 33.39 62.40 -22.67
CA TYR A 814 34.02 62.43 -21.35
C TYR A 814 35.05 63.56 -21.20
N GLN A 815 35.84 63.82 -22.25
CA GLN A 815 36.84 64.91 -22.24
C GLN A 815 36.24 66.32 -22.13
N THR A 816 34.96 66.49 -22.45
CA THR A 816 34.27 67.79 -22.31
C THR A 816 34.17 68.22 -20.84
N ARG A 817 33.94 67.26 -19.92
CA ARG A 817 33.92 67.51 -18.48
C ARG A 817 35.32 67.39 -17.86
N PHE A 818 36.15 66.50 -18.42
CA PHE A 818 37.48 66.20 -17.90
C PHE A 818 38.58 66.35 -18.96
N PRO A 819 39.01 67.58 -19.28
CA PRO A 819 40.06 67.81 -20.25
C PRO A 819 41.37 67.10 -19.85
N ASN A 820 42.05 66.47 -20.82
CA ASN A 820 43.33 65.76 -20.65
C ASN A 820 43.28 64.51 -19.75
N SER A 821 42.09 63.99 -19.45
CA SER A 821 41.93 62.70 -18.76
C SER A 821 41.97 61.52 -19.76
N ASN A 822 42.62 60.42 -19.36
CA ASN A 822 42.69 59.18 -20.14
C ASN A 822 42.15 58.01 -19.29
N PRO A 823 40.83 57.93 -19.09
CA PRO A 823 40.21 56.88 -18.30
C PRO A 823 40.42 55.48 -18.88
N LYS A 824 40.41 54.48 -18.00
CA LYS A 824 40.46 53.04 -18.31
C LYS A 824 39.49 52.29 -17.38
N GLY A 825 38.97 51.16 -17.82
CA GLY A 825 38.22 50.24 -16.94
C GLY A 825 39.12 49.49 -15.95
N ILE A 826 38.54 48.95 -14.87
CA ILE A 826 39.26 48.23 -13.79
C ILE A 826 40.16 47.10 -14.33
N HIS A 827 39.70 46.39 -15.36
CA HIS A 827 40.41 45.24 -15.96
C HIS A 827 41.13 45.56 -17.28
N GLY A 828 41.28 46.84 -17.63
CA GLY A 828 42.02 47.30 -18.81
C GLY A 828 41.16 47.64 -20.04
N ASN A 829 41.85 48.14 -21.06
CA ASN A 829 41.40 48.82 -22.29
C ASN A 829 40.94 50.28 -22.11
N GLY A 830 41.40 51.14 -23.02
CA GLY A 830 41.04 52.56 -23.07
C GLY A 830 39.77 52.78 -23.90
N PHE A 831 39.33 54.04 -23.99
CA PHE A 831 38.13 54.43 -24.72
C PHE A 831 38.41 55.54 -25.72
N ILE A 832 37.49 55.74 -26.66
CA ILE A 832 37.40 57.00 -27.41
C ILE A 832 36.65 58.01 -26.54
N THR A 833 37.35 59.02 -26.03
CA THR A 833 36.83 59.94 -24.98
C THR A 833 36.54 61.36 -25.47
N ASN A 834 36.94 61.69 -26.70
CA ASN A 834 36.83 63.03 -27.29
C ASN A 834 35.78 63.14 -28.39
N ASP A 835 35.03 62.07 -28.65
CA ASP A 835 34.08 61.97 -29.76
C ASP A 835 32.71 61.50 -29.24
N SER A 836 31.64 62.14 -29.72
CA SER A 836 30.25 61.75 -29.46
C SER A 836 29.63 60.98 -30.64
N ILE A 837 30.33 60.86 -31.77
CA ILE A 837 29.81 60.21 -32.96
C ILE A 837 29.89 58.69 -32.81
N LEU A 838 28.71 58.06 -32.77
CA LEU A 838 28.53 56.62 -32.73
C LEU A 838 28.28 56.10 -34.15
N HIS A 839 29.30 55.48 -34.76
CA HIS A 839 29.19 54.85 -36.08
C HIS A 839 28.25 53.62 -36.06
N PRO A 840 27.72 53.18 -37.21
CA PRO A 840 26.89 51.97 -37.30
C PRO A 840 27.55 50.76 -36.62
N SER A 841 26.77 50.00 -35.85
CA SER A 841 27.22 48.80 -35.11
C SER A 841 28.30 49.02 -34.05
N THR A 842 28.49 50.26 -33.61
CA THR A 842 29.41 50.58 -32.50
C THR A 842 28.64 51.05 -31.27
N CYS A 843 29.27 50.95 -30.10
CA CYS A 843 28.62 51.19 -28.82
C CYS A 843 29.34 52.25 -27.98
N ALA A 844 28.65 52.73 -26.95
CA ALA A 844 29.15 53.73 -26.02
C ALA A 844 28.70 53.42 -24.60
N TRP A 845 29.54 53.82 -23.66
CA TRP A 845 29.28 53.78 -22.23
C TRP A 845 28.96 55.20 -21.77
N ILE A 846 27.80 55.37 -21.15
CA ILE A 846 27.44 56.61 -20.45
C ILE A 846 27.69 56.35 -18.97
N VAL A 847 28.67 57.03 -18.38
CA VAL A 847 29.15 56.75 -17.02
C VAL A 847 28.89 57.89 -16.05
N ASP A 848 28.85 57.56 -14.75
CA ASP A 848 28.84 58.53 -13.67
C ASP A 848 29.97 59.55 -13.87
N PRO A 849 29.65 60.84 -13.93
CA PRO A 849 30.64 61.89 -14.08
C PRO A 849 31.71 61.88 -12.97
N ASP A 850 31.37 61.52 -11.74
CA ASP A 850 32.30 61.55 -10.59
C ASP A 850 32.98 60.18 -10.36
N GLY A 851 32.66 59.21 -11.22
CA GLY A 851 33.28 57.89 -11.32
C GLY A 851 34.72 57.86 -11.80
N LYS A 852 35.43 56.82 -11.36
CA LYS A 852 36.75 56.43 -11.85
C LYS A 852 36.88 54.92 -11.70
N ASP A 853 37.70 54.30 -12.56
CA ASP A 853 37.93 52.87 -12.55
C ASP A 853 36.60 52.09 -12.65
N TRP A 854 35.87 52.24 -13.76
CA TRP A 854 34.58 51.57 -13.96
C TRP A 854 34.74 50.06 -14.10
N TYR A 855 33.87 49.32 -13.40
CA TYR A 855 33.69 47.90 -13.65
C TYR A 855 32.98 47.71 -14.98
N LEU A 856 33.70 47.23 -15.98
CA LEU A 856 33.18 46.95 -17.32
C LEU A 856 33.19 45.44 -17.55
N PRO A 857 32.03 44.84 -17.86
CA PRO A 857 31.96 43.44 -18.25
C PRO A 857 32.83 43.08 -19.47
N ILE A 858 33.03 41.78 -19.69
CA ILE A 858 33.90 41.20 -20.73
C ILE A 858 33.56 41.59 -22.19
N PHE A 859 32.41 42.25 -22.44
CA PHE A 859 31.98 42.67 -23.77
C PHE A 859 32.43 44.09 -24.17
N HIS A 860 33.23 44.76 -23.34
CA HIS A 860 33.84 46.06 -23.64
C HIS A 860 34.83 46.00 -24.83
N SER A 861 34.78 47.00 -25.71
CA SER A 861 35.73 47.19 -26.83
C SER A 861 36.50 48.52 -26.72
N GLU A 862 37.78 48.55 -27.12
CA GLU A 862 38.59 49.79 -27.23
C GLU A 862 38.01 50.82 -28.24
N SER A 863 37.12 50.36 -29.12
CA SER A 863 36.38 51.21 -30.05
C SER A 863 35.16 51.88 -29.41
N ASP A 864 34.80 51.49 -28.19
CA ASP A 864 33.65 52.05 -27.51
C ASP A 864 33.93 53.49 -27.09
N ARG A 865 32.91 54.34 -27.20
CA ARG A 865 33.00 55.72 -26.78
C ARG A 865 32.71 55.78 -25.29
N LEU A 866 33.45 56.62 -24.58
CA LEU A 866 33.13 56.96 -23.21
C LEU A 866 32.51 58.34 -23.18
N LEU A 867 31.27 58.36 -22.71
CA LEU A 867 30.43 59.54 -22.59
C LEU A 867 30.05 59.72 -21.13
N THR A 868 29.67 60.93 -20.78
CA THR A 868 29.14 61.25 -19.46
C THR A 868 28.00 62.25 -19.61
N VAL A 869 27.38 62.61 -18.51
CA VAL A 869 26.29 63.58 -18.48
C VAL A 869 26.80 64.95 -18.07
N ILE A 870 26.20 66.02 -18.62
CA ILE A 870 26.62 67.40 -18.35
C ILE A 870 26.42 67.81 -16.88
N SER A 871 25.43 67.22 -16.22
CA SER A 871 25.11 67.40 -14.81
C SER A 871 24.92 66.03 -14.15
N THR A 872 25.19 65.90 -12.86
CA THR A 872 25.18 64.61 -12.14
C THR A 872 23.78 64.14 -11.75
N GLN A 873 22.72 64.78 -12.24
CA GLN A 873 21.37 64.55 -11.73
C GLN A 873 20.82 63.17 -12.09
N THR A 874 21.22 62.59 -13.22
CA THR A 874 20.74 61.29 -13.71
C THR A 874 21.61 60.08 -13.32
N ILE A 875 22.91 60.08 -13.65
CA ILE A 875 23.83 58.93 -13.40
C ILE A 875 24.80 59.19 -12.23
N GLY A 876 24.84 60.42 -11.67
CA GLY A 876 25.78 60.79 -10.60
C GLY A 876 25.17 60.90 -9.19
N ASN A 877 23.85 60.83 -9.08
CA ASN A 877 23.12 60.82 -7.80
C ASN A 877 22.62 59.42 -7.40
N GLY A 878 22.93 58.40 -8.20
CA GLY A 878 22.48 57.03 -7.98
C GLY A 878 21.33 56.62 -8.91
N ILE A 879 21.58 55.83 -9.95
CA ILE A 879 20.52 55.13 -10.70
C ILE A 879 19.92 54.08 -9.77
N SER A 880 18.73 54.32 -9.24
CA SER A 880 18.16 53.42 -8.24
C SER A 880 17.79 52.06 -8.83
N SER A 881 17.90 51.01 -8.00
CA SER A 881 17.44 49.66 -8.37
C SER A 881 15.95 49.68 -8.74
N GLY A 882 15.65 49.37 -10.01
CA GLY A 882 14.29 49.37 -10.55
C GLY A 882 13.80 50.70 -11.11
N GLU A 883 14.69 51.67 -11.32
CA GLU A 883 14.39 52.95 -11.96
C GLU A 883 14.16 52.82 -13.48
N TYR A 884 13.36 53.74 -14.03
CA TYR A 884 13.11 53.83 -15.47
C TYR A 884 14.17 54.68 -16.16
N LEU A 885 14.50 54.35 -17.41
CA LEU A 885 15.44 55.13 -18.21
C LEU A 885 14.91 55.40 -19.61
N GLN A 886 15.18 56.59 -20.12
CA GLN A 886 14.91 56.97 -21.51
C GLN A 886 16.12 57.61 -22.15
N LEU A 887 16.35 57.25 -23.41
CA LEU A 887 17.26 57.95 -24.31
C LEU A 887 16.42 58.79 -25.26
N LYS A 888 16.65 60.10 -25.24
CA LYS A 888 15.94 61.09 -26.08
C LYS A 888 16.92 61.84 -26.97
N LYS A 889 16.46 62.32 -28.12
CA LYS A 889 17.24 63.15 -29.07
C LYS A 889 16.47 64.44 -29.36
N ARG A 890 17.18 65.55 -29.55
CA ARG A 890 16.56 66.80 -29.96
C ARG A 890 16.67 67.00 -31.47
N VAL A 891 15.53 66.99 -32.17
CA VAL A 891 15.46 67.17 -33.63
C VAL A 891 14.53 68.34 -33.95
N ASN A 892 15.01 69.32 -34.73
CA ASN A 892 14.24 70.52 -35.13
C ASN A 892 13.59 71.28 -33.95
N GLY A 893 14.21 71.24 -32.77
CA GLY A 893 13.71 71.89 -31.56
C GLY A 893 12.76 71.05 -30.72
N GLU A 894 12.30 69.89 -31.20
CA GLU A 894 11.47 68.93 -30.48
C GLU A 894 12.31 67.78 -29.90
N THR A 895 11.88 67.24 -28.76
CA THR A 895 12.52 66.08 -28.12
C THR A 895 11.77 64.81 -28.51
N ILE A 896 12.50 63.83 -29.03
CA ILE A 896 11.95 62.56 -29.53
C ILE A 896 12.49 61.38 -28.73
N LEU A 897 11.68 60.31 -28.60
CA LEU A 897 12.09 59.07 -27.94
C LEU A 897 12.93 58.20 -28.87
N ILE A 898 14.10 57.74 -28.41
CA ILE A 898 15.00 56.87 -29.17
C ILE A 898 15.06 55.44 -28.60
N SER A 899 15.17 55.34 -27.27
CA SER A 899 15.17 54.07 -26.54
C SER A 899 14.51 54.25 -25.18
N ALA A 900 13.80 53.24 -24.67
CA ALA A 900 13.24 53.23 -23.31
C ALA A 900 13.49 51.90 -22.61
N PHE A 901 13.81 51.97 -21.32
CA PHE A 901 13.87 50.84 -20.39
C PHE A 901 12.80 51.01 -19.31
N GLY A 902 11.78 50.16 -19.33
CA GLY A 902 10.73 50.10 -18.29
C GLY A 902 9.77 51.30 -18.19
N HIS A 903 10.08 52.43 -18.82
CA HIS A 903 9.37 53.71 -18.69
C HIS A 903 7.91 53.70 -19.19
N LYS A 904 7.08 54.69 -18.79
CA LYS A 904 5.67 54.85 -19.25
C LYS A 904 5.51 54.95 -20.77
N GLU A 905 6.57 55.35 -21.46
CA GLU A 905 6.62 55.44 -22.93
C GLU A 905 6.91 54.11 -23.61
N SER A 906 7.35 53.08 -22.87
CA SER A 906 7.50 51.72 -23.40
C SER A 906 6.14 51.08 -23.69
N ALA A 907 6.14 50.03 -24.52
CA ALA A 907 4.95 49.24 -24.82
C ALA A 907 4.30 48.63 -23.56
N ASN A 908 5.12 48.14 -22.62
CA ASN A 908 4.68 47.54 -21.37
C ASN A 908 5.58 48.08 -20.26
N PRO A 909 5.17 49.10 -19.49
CA PRO A 909 5.98 49.64 -18.40
C PRO A 909 6.29 48.56 -17.36
N PHE A 910 7.55 48.46 -16.92
CA PHE A 910 8.01 47.46 -15.95
C PHE A 910 9.17 47.98 -15.11
N ARG A 911 9.29 47.49 -13.87
CA ARG A 911 10.47 47.73 -13.02
C ARG A 911 11.23 46.43 -12.83
N LYS A 912 12.56 46.49 -12.88
CA LYS A 912 13.43 45.34 -12.60
C LYS A 912 14.42 45.69 -11.50
N HIS A 913 14.14 45.21 -10.30
CA HIS A 913 15.03 45.40 -9.15
C HIS A 913 16.21 44.42 -9.24
N VAL A 914 17.40 44.93 -8.95
CA VAL A 914 18.66 44.19 -8.84
C VAL A 914 19.29 44.43 -7.46
N ASN A 915 20.07 43.47 -6.98
CA ASN A 915 20.85 43.62 -5.76
C ASN A 915 22.07 44.52 -6.01
N THR A 916 22.71 44.97 -4.94
CA THR A 916 23.98 45.72 -5.05
C THR A 916 25.05 44.87 -5.74
N GLY A 917 25.72 45.46 -6.74
CA GLY A 917 26.73 44.81 -7.57
C GLY A 917 26.17 43.98 -8.73
N GLU A 918 24.86 44.07 -9.01
CA GLU A 918 24.24 43.40 -10.16
C GLU A 918 23.89 44.39 -11.29
N TYR A 919 24.08 43.96 -12.54
CA TYR A 919 23.73 44.73 -13.74
C TYR A 919 22.74 43.95 -14.62
N LEU A 920 21.99 44.70 -15.42
CA LEU A 920 20.98 44.19 -16.35
C LEU A 920 21.51 44.21 -17.77
N TRP A 921 21.39 43.09 -18.48
CA TRP A 921 21.81 42.98 -19.88
C TRP A 921 20.70 42.42 -20.76
N LEU A 922 20.43 43.07 -21.89
CA LEU A 922 19.47 42.64 -22.90
C LEU A 922 19.92 41.34 -23.56
N LYS A 923 19.09 40.30 -23.49
CA LYS A 923 19.28 39.03 -24.20
C LYS A 923 19.39 39.26 -25.70
N LYS A 924 20.25 38.47 -26.36
CA LYS A 924 20.40 38.48 -27.80
C LYS A 924 19.04 38.31 -28.51
N GLU A 925 18.82 39.07 -29.59
CA GLU A 925 17.59 39.05 -30.41
C GLU A 925 16.29 39.46 -29.69
N LYS A 926 16.38 40.07 -28.49
CA LYS A 926 15.22 40.66 -27.81
C LYS A 926 15.12 42.17 -28.03
N ASP A 927 13.91 42.69 -27.88
CA ASP A 927 13.56 44.09 -28.18
C ASP A 927 13.47 45.00 -26.94
N GLY A 928 13.82 44.50 -25.74
CA GLY A 928 13.86 45.30 -24.51
C GLY A 928 12.51 45.78 -23.95
N ILE A 929 11.38 45.36 -24.52
CA ILE A 929 10.03 45.79 -24.10
C ILE A 929 9.41 45.04 -22.91
N ASN A 930 10.08 44.06 -22.33
CA ASN A 930 9.58 43.24 -21.22
C ASN A 930 10.71 42.91 -20.24
N ILE A 931 10.38 42.72 -18.97
CA ILE A 931 11.30 42.38 -17.88
C ILE A 931 12.12 41.12 -18.16
N ASP A 932 11.51 40.13 -18.84
CA ASP A 932 12.13 38.83 -19.16
C ASP A 932 13.15 38.90 -20.31
N HIS A 933 13.22 40.04 -21.01
CA HIS A 933 14.21 40.29 -22.05
C HIS A 933 15.60 40.59 -21.48
N PHE A 934 15.69 40.92 -20.18
CA PHE A 934 16.95 41.25 -19.52
C PHE A 934 17.41 40.09 -18.64
N GLU A 935 18.70 39.79 -18.64
CA GLU A 935 19.37 38.89 -17.70
C GLU A 935 20.06 39.71 -16.61
N ILE A 936 20.15 39.12 -15.41
CA ILE A 936 20.86 39.71 -14.28
C ILE A 936 22.23 39.06 -14.23
N TYR A 937 23.27 39.88 -14.24
CA TYR A 937 24.64 39.48 -14.04
C TYR A 937 25.20 40.19 -12.81
N ARG A 938 26.28 39.65 -12.25
CA ARG A 938 26.90 40.19 -11.05
C ARG A 938 28.35 40.55 -11.32
N GLU A 939 28.78 41.65 -10.73
CA GLU A 939 30.19 42.02 -10.58
C GLU A 939 30.94 40.88 -9.89
N GLU A 940 31.88 40.26 -10.60
CA GLU A 940 32.81 39.28 -10.04
C GLU A 940 33.94 40.04 -9.32
N ASN A 941 34.15 39.75 -8.04
CA ASN A 941 35.19 40.36 -7.20
C ASN A 941 36.61 40.00 -7.61
#